data_AF-A0A1J5TWF4-F1
#
_entry.id   AF-A0A1J5TWF4-F1
#
_cell.length_a   1.000
_cell.length_b   1.000
_cell.length_c   1.000
_cell.angle_alpha   90.00
_cell.angle_beta   90.00
_cell.angle_gamma   90.00
#
_symmetry.space_group_name_H-M   'P 1'
#
loop_
_entity.id
_entity.type
_entity.pdbx_description
1 polymer ?
#
loop_
_entity_poly.entity_id
_entity_poly.type
_entity_poly.pdbx_seq_one_letter_code
_entity_poly.pdbx_strand_id
1 'polypeptide(L)'
;MKQHIKIILLSTLLFTSSAQALVLNLKNTDIRTLINTVSQATGKNFIIDPRVKAKVNVVSNQNVDDAKLYQFFASILQVHGYVIIPGDDFDKILPKNATKNTSPTLLADDLIVSAVLAVKNVPAKELISILRPLVSQYGYLTAYHPSNSIVMTDTNASIKRIKDMIETLDRQVDEDYEIITLKHTSAQEVANIIKSLLAKKSGNTLVISVNTQTNQIIIGGSKSKRLKARFLIAELDKDNGEEGGTSVIYLKHANAKDILPILQSVVNSKSSGKNKTTATNIQADEATNAIIATAPPAIILKLKKIIGKLDIERAQVLIEVVIAEIHSSESNELGIGLLGFGSKIGVMATDFNQQVTALLGSISSGTPSLKAGANYVLGNFNKDGGNYTSGLGAIISALDSMGNADILSTPSIVTLDNEEAEIVVGNEVPFITNTQLSSSNSNPFQNYERKNVGLTLKVKPQINEGGGIKLVIEQEVSNVLPSASAVDVITSKRKIKTTVMVKNNRLLVLGGMIDNTIRNTQQKVPLLGDIPILGRLFRFNRSSREKRHLILFIRPTILSEDNVGNISKQKYNYITAKSLLDDTEGLFPDYSKTGNPQAKPKATETLIKIPVSKAPVKTNTSTTFFGSVASKSNEDDFY
;
A
#
# COMPACT_ATOMS: atom_id res chain seq x y z
N MET A 1 4.67 -110.49 63.85
CA MET A 1 3.38 -110.98 64.41
C MET A 1 2.72 -109.81 65.13
N LYS A 2 1.59 -109.29 64.61
CA LYS A 2 0.24 -109.36 65.24
C LYS A 2 0.23 -108.84 66.69
N GLN A 3 -0.31 -107.65 67.00
CA GLN A 3 -1.72 -107.21 67.05
C GLN A 3 -2.26 -107.15 68.51
N HIS A 4 -3.03 -106.08 68.77
CA HIS A 4 -4.08 -105.89 69.80
C HIS A 4 -3.66 -105.55 71.25
N ILE A 5 -4.12 -104.41 71.82
CA ILE A 5 -5.47 -103.96 72.28
C ILE A 5 -5.83 -104.48 73.68
N LYS A 6 -6.37 -103.54 74.52
CA LYS A 6 -7.13 -103.64 75.80
C LYS A 6 -6.37 -103.12 77.03
N ILE A 7 -6.93 -102.49 78.08
CA ILE A 7 -8.20 -101.79 78.40
C ILE A 7 -8.14 -101.44 79.92
N ILE A 8 -8.67 -100.27 80.35
CA ILE A 8 -9.40 -99.97 81.63
C ILE A 8 -8.70 -99.85 83.02
N LEU A 9 -9.20 -98.83 83.76
CA LEU A 9 -9.45 -98.65 85.23
C LEU A 9 -8.54 -97.64 85.96
N LEU A 10 -8.96 -96.38 86.20
CA LEU A 10 -9.87 -95.83 87.23
C LEU A 10 -9.40 -96.01 88.69
N SER A 11 -8.99 -94.90 89.34
CA SER A 11 -9.02 -94.73 90.81
C SER A 11 -8.85 -93.25 91.18
N THR A 12 -9.97 -92.63 91.52
CA THR A 12 -10.15 -91.30 92.12
C THR A 12 -9.62 -91.23 93.55
N LEU A 13 -8.96 -90.12 93.92
CA LEU A 13 -8.92 -89.64 95.30
C LEU A 13 -9.14 -88.11 95.31
N LEU A 14 -10.28 -87.71 95.89
CA LEU A 14 -10.68 -86.33 96.13
C LEU A 14 -9.93 -85.77 97.35
N PHE A 15 -9.35 -84.58 97.21
CA PHE A 15 -9.05 -83.68 98.33
C PHE A 15 -9.78 -82.36 98.09
N THR A 16 -10.75 -82.07 98.95
CA THR A 16 -11.40 -80.77 99.10
C THR A 16 -10.53 -79.86 99.96
N SER A 17 -10.21 -78.65 99.48
CA SER A 17 -9.63 -77.57 100.28
C SER A 17 -10.48 -76.31 100.15
N SER A 18 -10.79 -75.71 101.30
CA SER A 18 -11.65 -74.54 101.51
C SER A 18 -11.04 -73.25 100.97
N ALA A 19 -11.81 -72.47 100.22
CA ALA A 19 -11.46 -71.09 99.85
C ALA A 19 -11.89 -70.13 100.98
N GLN A 20 -10.93 -69.43 101.58
CA GLN A 20 -11.15 -68.42 102.61
C GLN A 20 -11.57 -67.11 101.94
N ALA A 21 -12.81 -66.67 102.17
CA ALA A 21 -13.33 -65.46 101.55
C ALA A 21 -12.84 -64.18 102.26
N LEU A 22 -12.16 -63.28 101.53
CA LEU A 22 -11.64 -62.00 102.06
C LEU A 22 -12.46 -60.80 101.53
N VAL A 23 -12.82 -59.88 102.43
CA VAL A 23 -13.44 -58.58 102.07
C VAL A 23 -12.36 -57.50 102.01
N LEU A 24 -12.19 -56.86 100.84
CA LEU A 24 -11.21 -55.79 100.62
C LEU A 24 -11.88 -54.41 100.74
N ASN A 25 -11.60 -53.71 101.84
CA ASN A 25 -11.96 -52.30 102.03
C ASN A 25 -10.70 -51.50 102.39
N LEU A 26 -10.14 -50.82 101.40
CA LEU A 26 -8.86 -50.10 101.48
C LEU A 26 -9.10 -48.60 101.24
N LYS A 27 -8.72 -47.77 102.21
CA LYS A 27 -8.79 -46.31 102.12
C LYS A 27 -7.38 -45.72 102.20
N ASN A 28 -6.96 -45.12 101.11
CA ASN A 28 -5.71 -44.39 100.93
C ASN A 28 -4.45 -45.23 101.21
N THR A 29 -4.51 -46.51 100.85
CA THR A 29 -3.45 -47.49 101.10
C THR A 29 -2.38 -47.40 100.02
N ASP A 30 -1.10 -47.58 100.38
CA ASP A 30 -0.02 -47.67 99.40
C ASP A 30 -0.18 -48.95 98.56
N ILE A 31 0.00 -48.84 97.25
CA ILE A 31 -0.07 -49.96 96.31
C ILE A 31 0.87 -51.11 96.72
N ARG A 32 2.00 -50.81 97.38
CA ARG A 32 2.93 -51.84 97.90
C ARG A 32 2.30 -52.70 98.99
N THR A 33 1.51 -52.09 99.86
CA THR A 33 0.79 -52.80 100.92
C THR A 33 -0.26 -53.72 100.30
N LEU A 34 -0.98 -53.26 99.27
CA LEU A 34 -1.91 -54.10 98.52
C LEU A 34 -1.21 -55.28 97.84
N ILE A 35 -0.06 -55.05 97.18
CA ILE A 35 0.73 -56.11 96.53
C ILE A 35 1.14 -57.18 97.56
N ASN A 36 1.58 -56.77 98.75
CA ASN A 36 1.96 -57.71 99.81
C ASN A 36 0.75 -58.49 100.37
N THR A 37 -0.41 -57.85 100.55
CA THR A 37 -1.64 -58.54 100.99
C THR A 37 -2.10 -59.56 99.96
N VAL A 38 -2.04 -59.23 98.67
CA VAL A 38 -2.36 -60.17 97.58
C VAL A 38 -1.32 -61.28 97.52
N SER A 39 -0.03 -60.98 97.67
CA SER A 39 1.05 -61.97 97.74
C SER A 39 0.83 -63.01 98.85
N GLN A 40 0.43 -62.57 100.05
CA GLN A 40 0.12 -63.45 101.17
C GLN A 40 -1.16 -64.26 100.96
N ALA A 41 -2.19 -63.65 100.34
CA ALA A 41 -3.45 -64.33 100.08
C ALA A 41 -3.33 -65.37 98.95
N THR A 42 -2.62 -65.05 97.86
CA THR A 42 -2.52 -65.92 96.67
C THR A 42 -1.27 -66.79 96.64
N GLY A 43 -0.36 -66.64 97.61
CA GLY A 43 0.92 -67.36 97.67
C GLY A 43 1.92 -67.03 96.54
N LYS A 44 1.72 -65.92 95.82
CA LYS A 44 2.56 -65.54 94.66
C LYS A 44 3.65 -64.54 95.04
N ASN A 45 4.85 -64.75 94.50
CA ASN A 45 5.97 -63.83 94.67
C ASN A 45 5.94 -62.73 93.60
N PHE A 46 6.04 -61.47 94.02
CA PHE A 46 6.09 -60.32 93.11
C PHE A 46 7.41 -59.57 93.23
N ILE A 47 8.01 -59.20 92.09
CA ILE A 47 9.12 -58.24 92.03
C ILE A 47 8.58 -56.88 91.57
N ILE A 48 8.80 -55.87 92.39
CA ILE A 48 8.25 -54.51 92.21
C ILE A 48 9.36 -53.57 91.75
N ASP A 49 9.15 -52.88 90.63
CA ASP A 49 10.04 -51.79 90.21
C ASP A 49 9.99 -50.61 91.19
N PRO A 50 11.13 -49.98 91.56
CA PRO A 50 11.16 -48.81 92.46
C PRO A 50 10.23 -47.65 92.07
N ARG A 51 9.89 -47.54 90.77
CA ARG A 51 9.02 -46.49 90.19
C ARG A 51 7.53 -46.76 90.40
N VAL A 52 7.15 -47.92 90.94
CA VAL A 52 5.76 -48.22 91.29
C VAL A 52 5.43 -47.52 92.62
N LYS A 53 4.69 -46.40 92.53
CA LYS A 53 4.21 -45.59 93.66
C LYS A 53 2.82 -45.05 93.32
N ALA A 54 1.80 -45.55 94.01
CA ALA A 54 0.44 -45.07 93.87
C ALA A 54 -0.33 -45.32 95.17
N LYS A 55 -1.37 -44.51 95.41
CA LYS A 55 -2.33 -44.74 96.50
C LYS A 55 -3.61 -45.31 95.91
N VAL A 56 -4.09 -46.40 96.49
CA VAL A 56 -5.28 -47.12 96.02
C VAL A 56 -6.43 -46.93 97.00
N ASN A 57 -7.62 -46.71 96.45
CA ASN A 57 -8.89 -46.65 97.17
C ASN A 57 -9.81 -47.71 96.59
N VAL A 58 -10.23 -48.66 97.42
CA VAL A 58 -11.04 -49.79 96.98
C VAL A 58 -12.12 -50.06 98.03
N VAL A 59 -13.37 -50.06 97.62
CA VAL A 59 -14.50 -50.46 98.46
C VAL A 59 -15.19 -51.62 97.74
N SER A 60 -15.15 -52.82 98.32
CA SER A 60 -15.91 -53.97 97.85
C SER A 60 -16.95 -54.39 98.89
N ASN A 61 -18.17 -54.67 98.44
CA ASN A 61 -19.30 -55.10 99.27
C ASN A 61 -19.58 -56.61 99.17
N GLN A 62 -18.75 -57.36 98.44
CA GLN A 62 -18.92 -58.81 98.22
C GLN A 62 -17.61 -59.56 98.48
N ASN A 63 -17.73 -60.78 99.00
CA ASN A 63 -16.63 -61.70 99.22
C ASN A 63 -15.96 -62.06 97.88
N VAL A 64 -14.66 -61.81 97.78
CA VAL A 64 -13.88 -62.10 96.57
C VAL A 64 -13.11 -63.41 96.77
N ASP A 65 -13.26 -64.32 95.81
CA ASP A 65 -12.55 -65.61 95.73
C ASP A 65 -11.12 -65.42 95.16
N ASP A 66 -10.17 -66.29 95.50
CA ASP A 66 -8.72 -66.08 95.27
C ASP A 66 -8.37 -65.84 93.79
N ALA A 67 -9.02 -66.59 92.89
CA ALA A 67 -8.85 -66.42 91.45
C ALA A 67 -9.40 -65.07 90.94
N LYS A 68 -10.52 -64.60 91.52
CA LYS A 68 -11.11 -63.30 91.21
C LYS A 68 -10.32 -62.16 91.84
N LEU A 69 -9.66 -62.40 92.97
CA LEU A 69 -8.84 -61.44 93.70
C LEU A 69 -7.62 -61.04 92.86
N TYR A 70 -6.94 -62.00 92.24
CA TYR A 70 -5.81 -61.72 91.35
C TYR A 70 -6.22 -60.91 90.11
N GLN A 71 -7.37 -61.22 89.50
CA GLN A 71 -7.88 -60.47 88.34
C GLN A 71 -8.28 -59.04 88.71
N PHE A 72 -8.90 -58.86 89.87
CA PHE A 72 -9.25 -57.55 90.40
C PHE A 72 -8.00 -56.72 90.74
N PHE A 73 -6.99 -57.35 91.34
CA PHE A 73 -5.68 -56.75 91.60
C PHE A 73 -4.97 -56.29 90.32
N ALA A 74 -4.92 -57.13 89.28
CA ALA A 74 -4.36 -56.76 87.99
C ALA A 74 -5.09 -55.55 87.36
N SER A 75 -6.42 -55.49 87.54
CA SER A 75 -7.24 -54.37 87.06
C SER A 75 -6.91 -53.06 87.80
N ILE A 76 -6.69 -53.11 89.11
CA ILE A 76 -6.27 -51.94 89.90
C ILE A 76 -4.89 -51.44 89.45
N LEU A 77 -3.92 -52.35 89.24
CA LEU A 77 -2.60 -51.97 88.73
C LEU A 77 -2.70 -51.30 87.35
N GLN A 78 -3.56 -51.82 86.48
CA GLN A 78 -3.78 -51.29 85.15
C GLN A 78 -4.37 -49.87 85.17
N VAL A 79 -5.32 -49.58 86.08
CA VAL A 79 -5.88 -48.22 86.26
C VAL A 79 -4.78 -47.22 86.63
N HIS A 80 -3.78 -47.63 87.40
CA HIS A 80 -2.64 -46.78 87.76
C HIS A 80 -1.47 -46.82 86.76
N GLY A 81 -1.65 -47.46 85.60
CA GLY A 81 -0.65 -47.47 84.52
C GLY A 81 0.50 -48.47 84.71
N TYR A 82 0.31 -49.47 85.56
CA TYR A 82 1.25 -50.58 85.79
C TYR A 82 0.73 -51.87 85.16
N VAL A 83 1.66 -52.75 84.76
CA VAL A 83 1.35 -54.04 84.14
C VAL A 83 2.13 -55.13 84.87
N ILE A 84 1.49 -56.29 85.06
CA ILE A 84 2.13 -57.51 85.55
C ILE A 84 2.61 -58.32 84.35
N ILE A 85 3.88 -58.73 84.36
CA ILE A 85 4.43 -59.70 83.42
C ILE A 85 4.62 -61.01 84.18
N PRO A 86 3.91 -62.09 83.81
CA PRO A 86 4.07 -63.37 84.47
C PRO A 86 5.45 -63.97 84.17
N GLY A 87 6.09 -64.52 85.20
CA GLY A 87 7.32 -65.30 85.08
C GLY A 87 7.15 -66.67 85.73
N ASP A 88 8.02 -67.63 85.39
CA ASP A 88 7.86 -69.03 85.84
C ASP A 88 7.83 -69.18 87.37
N ASP A 89 8.60 -68.39 88.12
CA ASP A 89 8.68 -68.43 89.59
C ASP A 89 8.24 -67.15 90.33
N PHE A 90 8.20 -66.00 89.63
CA PHE A 90 7.78 -64.71 90.20
C PHE A 90 7.25 -63.76 89.13
N ASP A 91 6.23 -62.98 89.49
CA ASP A 91 5.56 -62.03 88.61
C ASP A 91 6.21 -60.63 88.76
N LYS A 92 6.53 -59.96 87.65
CA LYS A 92 7.16 -58.63 87.67
C LYS A 92 6.13 -57.53 87.44
N ILE A 93 6.16 -56.47 88.25
CA ILE A 93 5.27 -55.29 88.10
C ILE A 93 6.07 -54.10 87.58
N LEU A 94 5.71 -53.63 86.37
CA LEU A 94 6.42 -52.56 85.66
C LEU A 94 5.47 -51.44 85.23
N PRO A 95 5.95 -50.18 85.11
CA PRO A 95 5.17 -49.11 84.47
C PRO A 95 5.03 -49.38 82.96
N LYS A 96 3.83 -49.16 82.40
CA LYS A 96 3.48 -49.43 80.99
C LYS A 96 4.41 -48.77 79.96
N ASN A 97 5.11 -47.69 80.34
CA ASN A 97 6.05 -46.99 79.45
C ASN A 97 7.42 -47.66 79.34
N ALA A 98 7.76 -48.58 80.26
CA ALA A 98 9.01 -49.34 80.26
C ALA A 98 8.96 -50.62 79.41
N THR A 99 7.77 -51.04 78.93
CA THR A 99 7.59 -52.30 78.18
C THR A 99 7.80 -52.17 76.66
N LYS A 100 8.34 -51.04 76.16
CA LYS A 100 8.65 -50.87 74.72
C LYS A 100 9.91 -51.63 74.27
N ASN A 101 10.75 -52.09 75.19
CA ASN A 101 12.03 -52.75 74.89
C ASN A 101 12.12 -54.18 75.46
N THR A 102 10.98 -54.82 75.73
CA THR A 102 11.00 -56.22 76.19
C THR A 102 9.75 -56.93 75.66
N SER A 103 9.71 -57.09 74.35
CA SER A 103 8.83 -58.07 73.71
C SER A 103 9.33 -59.47 74.04
N PRO A 104 8.47 -60.39 74.52
CA PRO A 104 8.87 -61.77 74.71
C PRO A 104 8.99 -62.43 73.32
N THR A 105 10.20 -62.90 73.04
CA THR A 105 10.53 -63.99 72.10
C THR A 105 10.18 -63.77 70.62
N LEU A 106 11.12 -63.20 69.87
CA LEU A 106 11.31 -63.50 68.45
C LEU A 106 12.78 -63.85 68.21
N LEU A 107 12.98 -65.07 67.70
CA LEU A 107 14.24 -65.65 67.33
C LEU A 107 14.77 -65.02 66.01
N ALA A 108 16.06 -64.67 66.02
CA ALA A 108 17.02 -64.83 64.92
C ALA A 108 17.11 -63.84 63.72
N ASP A 109 16.51 -62.64 63.70
CA ASP A 109 16.60 -61.76 62.50
C ASP A 109 17.14 -60.33 62.72
N ASP A 110 17.75 -60.05 63.87
CA ASP A 110 18.23 -58.70 64.24
C ASP A 110 19.73 -58.48 63.98
N LEU A 111 20.27 -59.14 62.95
CA LEU A 111 21.64 -58.88 62.46
C LEU A 111 21.61 -57.69 61.49
N ILE A 112 22.49 -56.72 61.73
CA ILE A 112 22.77 -55.63 60.79
C ILE A 112 23.59 -56.20 59.64
N VAL A 113 23.04 -56.15 58.43
CA VAL A 113 23.68 -56.66 57.22
C VAL A 113 23.76 -55.56 56.17
N SER A 114 24.82 -55.57 55.36
CA SER A 114 24.95 -54.70 54.18
C SER A 114 24.49 -55.43 52.93
N ALA A 115 23.54 -54.85 52.20
CA ALA A 115 23.00 -55.37 50.95
C ALA A 115 23.11 -54.33 49.82
N VAL A 116 23.30 -54.83 48.59
CA VAL A 116 23.28 -54.01 47.36
C VAL A 116 22.03 -54.36 46.57
N LEU A 117 21.17 -53.38 46.32
CA LEU A 117 19.90 -53.51 45.61
C LEU A 117 20.01 -52.82 44.24
N ALA A 118 19.94 -53.57 43.15
CA ALA A 118 19.99 -53.00 41.80
C ALA A 118 18.62 -52.43 41.38
N VAL A 119 18.61 -51.27 40.73
CA VAL A 119 17.40 -50.59 40.20
C VAL A 119 17.53 -50.49 38.67
N LYS A 120 16.47 -50.80 37.93
CA LYS A 120 16.52 -50.96 36.46
C LYS A 120 16.03 -49.75 35.67
N ASN A 121 14.91 -49.14 36.06
CA ASN A 121 14.20 -48.15 35.26
C ASN A 121 14.30 -46.74 35.84
N VAL A 122 14.21 -46.61 37.17
CA VAL A 122 14.29 -45.32 37.87
C VAL A 122 15.73 -45.05 38.35
N PRO A 123 16.25 -43.81 38.25
CA PRO A 123 17.55 -43.48 38.81
C PRO A 123 17.59 -43.71 40.33
N ALA A 124 18.60 -44.44 40.82
CA ALA A 124 18.73 -44.80 42.24
C ALA A 124 18.68 -43.59 43.19
N LYS A 125 19.15 -42.41 42.74
CA LYS A 125 19.12 -41.15 43.50
C LYS A 125 17.70 -40.63 43.77
N GLU A 126 16.77 -40.84 42.85
CA GLU A 126 15.37 -40.41 43.00
C GLU A 126 14.61 -41.29 43.99
N LEU A 127 14.96 -42.59 44.07
CA LEU A 127 14.34 -43.50 45.02
C LEU A 127 14.82 -43.26 46.47
N ILE A 128 16.06 -42.78 46.68
CA ILE A 128 16.60 -42.55 48.02
C ILE A 128 15.80 -41.52 48.82
N SER A 129 15.32 -40.46 48.19
CA SER A 129 14.51 -39.44 48.88
C SER A 129 13.19 -40.00 49.39
N ILE A 130 12.63 -40.98 48.69
CA ILE A 130 11.38 -41.67 49.03
C ILE A 130 11.62 -42.77 50.07
N LEU A 131 12.75 -43.48 49.98
CA LEU A 131 13.06 -44.65 50.82
C LEU A 131 13.72 -44.30 52.17
N ARG A 132 14.31 -43.10 52.31
CA ARG A 132 15.01 -42.66 53.54
C ARG A 132 14.19 -42.80 54.84
N PRO A 133 12.88 -42.51 54.89
CA PRO A 133 12.09 -42.65 56.13
C PRO A 133 11.89 -44.10 56.60
N LEU A 134 12.14 -45.09 55.74
CA LEU A 134 11.95 -46.52 56.04
C LEU A 134 13.20 -47.19 56.63
N VAL A 135 14.31 -46.46 56.71
CA VAL A 135 15.58 -46.91 57.28
C VAL A 135 15.53 -46.80 58.81
N SER A 136 16.11 -47.77 59.52
CA SER A 136 16.17 -47.73 60.99
C SER A 136 17.07 -46.60 61.50
N GLN A 137 16.99 -46.29 62.80
CA GLN A 137 17.82 -45.24 63.41
C GLN A 137 19.34 -45.46 63.31
N TYR A 138 19.77 -46.68 62.96
CA TYR A 138 21.18 -47.04 62.76
C TYR A 138 21.51 -47.45 61.32
N GLY A 139 20.56 -47.31 60.39
CA GLY A 139 20.74 -47.74 59.00
C GLY A 139 21.34 -46.66 58.09
N TYR A 140 22.13 -47.09 57.11
CA TYR A 140 22.75 -46.22 56.11
C TYR A 140 22.27 -46.59 54.70
N LEU A 141 21.88 -45.59 53.89
CA LEU A 141 21.34 -45.77 52.54
C LEU A 141 22.01 -44.81 51.56
N THR A 142 22.64 -45.33 50.50
CA THR A 142 23.30 -44.51 49.47
C THR A 142 23.13 -45.11 48.07
N ALA A 143 23.21 -44.27 47.04
CA ALA A 143 23.16 -44.70 45.65
C ALA A 143 24.59 -44.79 45.12
N TYR A 144 24.90 -45.93 44.52
CA TYR A 144 26.06 -46.12 43.69
C TYR A 144 25.68 -45.88 42.23
N HIS A 145 26.00 -44.67 41.77
CA HIS A 145 25.63 -44.18 40.45
C HIS A 145 26.08 -45.06 39.26
N PRO A 146 27.33 -45.56 39.20
CA PRO A 146 27.82 -46.27 38.01
C PRO A 146 27.04 -47.53 37.65
N SER A 147 26.51 -48.27 38.64
CA SER A 147 25.70 -49.47 38.40
C SER A 147 24.22 -49.28 38.70
N ASN A 148 23.76 -48.03 38.88
CA ASN A 148 22.40 -47.68 39.29
C ASN A 148 21.86 -48.58 40.43
N SER A 149 22.68 -48.77 41.47
CA SER A 149 22.34 -49.62 42.62
C SER A 149 22.28 -48.81 43.90
N ILE A 150 21.50 -49.29 44.86
CA ILE A 150 21.35 -48.71 46.18
C ILE A 150 22.10 -49.62 47.17
N VAL A 151 23.12 -49.08 47.82
CA VAL A 151 23.86 -49.77 48.88
C VAL A 151 23.20 -49.40 50.21
N MET A 152 22.75 -50.41 50.95
CA MET A 152 22.04 -50.27 52.21
C MET A 152 22.69 -51.11 53.30
N THR A 153 22.81 -50.57 54.51
CA THR A 153 23.22 -51.30 55.71
C THR A 153 22.16 -51.12 56.78
N ASP A 154 21.44 -52.18 57.13
CA ASP A 154 20.35 -52.15 58.13
C ASP A 154 19.94 -53.58 58.55
N THR A 155 18.89 -53.73 59.36
CA THR A 155 18.32 -55.02 59.73
C THR A 155 17.70 -55.74 58.53
N ASN A 156 17.68 -57.07 58.59
CA ASN A 156 17.16 -57.91 57.50
C ASN A 156 15.67 -57.61 57.21
N ALA A 157 14.89 -57.28 58.24
CA ALA A 157 13.50 -56.86 58.11
C ALA A 157 13.33 -55.53 57.34
N SER A 158 14.23 -54.56 57.55
CA SER A 158 14.22 -53.28 56.83
C SER A 158 14.64 -53.45 55.37
N ILE A 159 15.68 -54.24 55.12
CA ILE A 159 16.16 -54.55 53.76
C ILE A 159 15.06 -55.21 52.93
N LYS A 160 14.33 -56.17 53.51
CA LYS A 160 13.21 -56.84 52.82
C LYS A 160 12.10 -55.86 52.44
N ARG A 161 11.67 -54.98 53.35
CA ARG A 161 10.63 -53.97 53.07
C ARG A 161 11.05 -52.98 51.98
N ILE A 162 12.31 -52.54 52.00
CA ILE A 162 12.83 -51.59 51.00
C ILE A 162 12.97 -52.27 49.64
N LYS A 163 13.39 -53.54 49.60
CA LYS A 163 13.41 -54.33 48.37
C LYS A 163 12.01 -54.43 47.74
N ASP A 164 11.00 -54.79 48.52
CA ASP A 164 9.61 -54.88 48.04
C ASP A 164 9.10 -53.52 47.53
N MET A 165 9.45 -52.42 48.20
CA MET A 165 9.08 -51.07 47.78
C MET A 165 9.76 -50.67 46.45
N ILE A 166 11.05 -50.99 46.27
CA ILE A 166 11.76 -50.76 45.02
C ILE A 166 11.09 -51.50 43.86
N GLU A 167 10.71 -52.77 44.05
CA GLU A 167 10.02 -53.54 43.00
C GLU A 167 8.68 -52.91 42.57
N THR A 168 7.98 -52.23 43.49
CA THR A 168 6.72 -51.53 43.15
C THR A 168 6.93 -50.19 42.44
N LEU A 169 8.01 -49.46 42.78
CA LEU A 169 8.29 -48.12 42.27
C LEU A 169 9.11 -48.13 40.98
N ASP A 170 9.92 -49.16 40.75
CA ASP A 170 10.81 -49.31 39.60
C ASP A 170 10.08 -49.81 38.35
N ARG A 171 9.06 -49.07 37.90
CA ARG A 171 8.29 -49.37 36.67
C ARG A 171 8.80 -48.54 35.48
N GLN A 172 8.81 -49.15 34.29
CA GLN A 172 9.15 -48.44 33.04
C GLN A 172 8.15 -47.32 32.75
N VAL A 173 8.68 -46.13 32.43
CA VAL A 173 7.91 -45.00 31.90
C VAL A 173 8.00 -45.02 30.38
N ASP A 174 6.86 -45.05 29.68
CA ASP A 174 6.81 -45.03 28.21
C ASP A 174 7.28 -43.68 27.65
N GLU A 175 8.46 -43.66 27.03
CA GLU A 175 9.01 -42.52 26.27
C GLU A 175 9.07 -42.82 24.76
N ASP A 176 7.91 -43.05 24.16
CA ASP A 176 7.78 -43.25 22.71
C ASP A 176 7.69 -41.93 21.93
N TYR A 177 7.96 -42.01 20.61
CA TYR A 177 7.80 -40.93 19.64
C TYR A 177 6.62 -41.16 18.68
N GLU A 178 5.98 -40.08 18.23
CA GLU A 178 4.94 -40.09 17.18
C GLU A 178 5.30 -39.06 16.09
N ILE A 179 5.16 -39.44 14.82
CA ILE A 179 5.42 -38.58 13.66
C ILE A 179 4.08 -38.24 13.00
N ILE A 180 3.80 -36.95 12.81
CA ILE A 180 2.56 -36.46 12.21
C ILE A 180 2.91 -35.59 11.00
N THR A 181 2.36 -35.93 9.83
CA THR A 181 2.44 -35.13 8.60
C THR A 181 1.32 -34.10 8.56
N LEU A 182 1.65 -32.84 8.26
CA LEU A 182 0.67 -31.75 8.09
C LEU A 182 0.37 -31.50 6.62
N LYS A 183 -0.89 -31.19 6.28
CA LYS A 183 -1.35 -30.98 4.91
C LYS A 183 -1.51 -29.51 4.52
N HIS A 184 -2.03 -28.69 5.43
CA HIS A 184 -2.47 -27.32 5.13
C HIS A 184 -1.57 -26.27 5.78
N THR A 185 -1.05 -26.55 6.97
CA THR A 185 -0.26 -25.58 7.74
C THR A 185 1.23 -25.95 7.80
N SER A 186 2.09 -24.95 7.95
CA SER A 186 3.53 -25.16 8.17
C SER A 186 3.82 -25.79 9.53
N ALA A 187 4.60 -26.88 9.53
CA ALA A 187 5.00 -27.59 10.73
C ALA A 187 5.82 -26.74 11.69
N GLN A 188 6.53 -25.73 11.18
CA GLN A 188 7.32 -24.81 12.00
C GLN A 188 6.43 -23.88 12.83
N GLU A 189 5.36 -23.36 12.24
CA GLU A 189 4.43 -22.45 12.91
C GLU A 189 3.62 -23.17 13.98
N VAL A 190 3.08 -24.34 13.63
CA VAL A 190 2.36 -25.20 14.57
C VAL A 190 3.26 -25.60 15.74
N ALA A 191 4.52 -25.96 15.50
CA ALA A 191 5.46 -26.28 16.58
C ALA A 191 5.75 -25.09 17.49
N ASN A 192 5.87 -23.87 16.95
CA ASN A 192 6.08 -22.65 17.75
C ASN A 192 4.86 -22.36 18.63
N ILE A 193 3.65 -22.49 18.08
CA ILE A 193 2.40 -22.33 18.83
C ILE A 193 2.35 -23.36 19.96
N ILE A 194 2.58 -24.63 19.66
CA ILE A 194 2.53 -25.72 20.66
C ILE A 194 3.62 -25.52 21.74
N LYS A 195 4.86 -25.18 21.36
CA LYS A 195 5.94 -24.86 22.30
C LYS A 195 5.55 -23.68 23.21
N SER A 196 4.95 -22.63 22.65
CA SER A 196 4.49 -21.46 23.43
C SER A 196 3.40 -21.81 24.44
N LEU A 197 2.50 -22.74 24.10
CA LEU A 197 1.42 -23.20 24.97
C LEU A 197 1.91 -24.17 26.06
N LEU A 198 2.93 -24.98 25.78
CA LEU A 198 3.40 -26.08 26.66
C LEU A 198 4.66 -25.77 27.48
N ALA A 199 5.41 -24.70 27.19
CA ALA A 199 6.64 -24.35 27.90
C ALA A 199 6.48 -23.95 29.39
N LYS A 200 5.24 -23.83 29.91
CA LYS A 200 4.97 -23.28 31.25
C LYS A 200 4.67 -24.27 32.38
N LYS A 201 4.68 -25.60 32.16
CA LYS A 201 4.41 -26.57 33.25
C LYS A 201 5.51 -27.63 33.40
N SER A 202 6.24 -27.48 34.51
CA SER A 202 7.36 -28.31 34.97
C SER A 202 6.98 -29.78 35.19
N GLY A 203 7.89 -30.70 34.83
CA GLY A 203 7.94 -32.05 35.41
C GLY A 203 8.12 -33.23 34.44
N ASN A 204 7.77 -33.11 33.15
CA ASN A 204 8.10 -34.13 32.15
C ASN A 204 8.01 -33.52 30.74
N THR A 205 9.13 -33.35 30.03
CA THR A 205 9.21 -32.49 28.84
C THR A 205 8.64 -33.18 27.60
N LEU A 206 7.62 -32.57 26.97
CA LEU A 206 7.22 -32.93 25.62
C LEU A 206 8.31 -32.43 24.67
N VAL A 207 9.03 -33.34 24.01
CA VAL A 207 10.05 -33.01 23.02
C VAL A 207 9.34 -32.80 21.68
N ILE A 208 9.50 -31.62 21.09
CA ILE A 208 8.91 -31.30 19.79
C ILE A 208 10.02 -30.91 18.82
N SER A 209 10.18 -31.73 17.79
CA SER A 209 11.09 -31.49 16.67
C SER A 209 10.28 -31.39 15.38
N VAL A 210 10.79 -30.61 14.43
CA VAL A 210 10.12 -30.37 13.16
C VAL A 210 11.06 -30.76 12.03
N ASN A 211 10.53 -31.48 11.04
CA ASN A 211 11.17 -31.66 9.75
C ASN A 211 10.48 -30.74 8.75
N THR A 212 11.18 -29.68 8.33
CA THR A 212 10.67 -28.67 7.40
C THR A 212 10.62 -29.16 5.95
N GLN A 213 11.42 -30.17 5.58
CA GLN A 213 11.44 -30.71 4.23
C GLN A 213 10.21 -31.57 3.95
N THR A 214 9.79 -32.38 4.92
CA THR A 214 8.64 -33.29 4.80
C THR A 214 7.36 -32.74 5.45
N ASN A 215 7.40 -31.51 5.97
CA ASN A 215 6.33 -30.88 6.74
C ASN A 215 5.78 -31.80 7.86
N GLN A 216 6.70 -32.39 8.63
CA GLN A 216 6.38 -33.34 9.70
C GLN A 216 6.72 -32.77 11.07
N ILE A 217 5.86 -33.06 12.05
CA ILE A 217 6.12 -32.80 13.48
C ILE A 217 6.38 -34.12 14.18
N ILE A 218 7.49 -34.18 14.90
CA ILE A 218 7.89 -35.32 15.74
C ILE A 218 7.65 -34.93 17.20
N ILE A 219 6.89 -35.76 17.90
CA ILE A 219 6.47 -35.51 19.28
C ILE A 219 6.93 -36.66 20.16
N GLY A 220 7.78 -36.37 21.14
CA GLY A 220 8.26 -37.32 22.15
C GLY A 220 7.68 -37.01 23.53
N GLY A 221 7.18 -38.02 24.22
CA GLY A 221 6.73 -37.90 25.61
C GLY A 221 5.61 -38.89 25.98
N SER A 222 5.12 -38.79 27.22
CA SER A 222 4.10 -39.72 27.73
C SER A 222 2.83 -39.73 26.86
N LYS A 223 2.20 -40.91 26.74
CA LYS A 223 1.01 -41.15 25.90
C LYS A 223 -0.08 -40.08 26.05
N SER A 224 -0.38 -39.66 27.28
CA SER A 224 -1.38 -38.62 27.57
C SER A 224 -1.02 -37.24 27.00
N LYS A 225 0.27 -36.90 26.89
CA LYS A 225 0.71 -35.62 26.31
C LYS A 225 0.75 -35.68 24.79
N ARG A 226 1.16 -36.81 24.19
CA ARG A 226 1.12 -37.02 22.74
C ARG A 226 -0.31 -36.91 22.19
N LEU A 227 -1.28 -37.51 22.85
CA LEU A 227 -2.70 -37.39 22.48
C LEU A 227 -3.22 -35.94 22.48
N LYS A 228 -2.82 -35.14 23.48
CA LYS A 228 -3.17 -33.71 23.55
C LYS A 228 -2.52 -32.91 22.43
N ALA A 229 -1.25 -33.16 22.17
CA ALA A 229 -0.53 -32.50 21.08
C ALA A 229 -1.13 -32.87 19.71
N ARG A 230 -1.48 -34.14 19.50
CA ARG A 230 -2.15 -34.61 18.28
C ARG A 230 -3.50 -33.93 18.06
N PHE A 231 -4.31 -33.77 19.11
CA PHE A 231 -5.58 -33.06 19.00
C PHE A 231 -5.37 -31.59 18.60
N LEU A 232 -4.42 -30.89 19.24
CA LEU A 232 -4.10 -29.51 18.89
C LEU A 232 -3.58 -29.39 17.45
N ILE A 233 -2.73 -30.32 17.02
CA ILE A 233 -2.20 -30.35 15.65
C ILE A 233 -3.33 -30.54 14.63
N ALA A 234 -4.25 -31.48 14.87
CA ALA A 234 -5.39 -31.70 13.98
C ALA A 234 -6.36 -30.49 13.94
N GLU A 235 -6.49 -29.76 15.04
CA GLU A 235 -7.31 -28.54 15.08
C GLU A 235 -6.64 -27.37 14.33
N LEU A 236 -5.31 -27.29 14.39
CA LEU A 236 -4.52 -26.25 13.72
C LEU A 236 -4.30 -26.54 12.23
N ASP A 237 -4.19 -27.81 11.81
CA ASP A 237 -4.02 -28.23 10.41
C ASP A 237 -5.37 -28.32 9.64
N LYS A 238 -6.25 -27.35 9.89
CA LYS A 238 -7.45 -27.14 9.08
C LYS A 238 -7.12 -26.19 7.93
N ASP A 239 -7.90 -26.29 6.86
CA ASP A 239 -7.80 -25.37 5.73
C ASP A 239 -8.25 -23.97 6.16
N ASN A 240 -7.29 -23.18 6.65
CA ASN A 240 -7.47 -21.76 6.92
C ASN A 240 -7.38 -21.05 5.58
N GLY A 241 -8.52 -20.83 4.94
CA GLY A 241 -8.63 -20.33 3.57
C GLY A 241 -7.58 -19.27 3.22
N GLU A 242 -6.83 -19.54 2.15
CA GLU A 242 -5.77 -18.73 1.52
C GLU A 242 -5.14 -17.66 2.41
N GLU A 243 -4.07 -18.03 3.10
CA GLU A 243 -3.10 -17.07 3.62
C GLU A 243 -2.66 -16.11 2.50
N GLY A 244 -3.08 -14.85 2.59
CA GLY A 244 -2.55 -13.75 1.77
C GLY A 244 -2.70 -13.91 0.26
N GLY A 245 -3.90 -14.29 -0.22
CA GLY A 245 -4.18 -14.44 -1.65
C GLY A 245 -3.69 -13.25 -2.49
N THR A 246 -3.00 -13.54 -3.60
CA THR A 246 -2.61 -12.51 -4.57
C THR A 246 -3.80 -12.21 -5.47
N SER A 247 -4.27 -10.97 -5.49
CA SER A 247 -5.34 -10.52 -6.38
C SER A 247 -4.77 -9.64 -7.48
N VAL A 248 -5.09 -9.99 -8.73
CA VAL A 248 -4.87 -9.13 -9.89
C VAL A 248 -6.13 -8.29 -10.11
N ILE A 249 -5.98 -6.98 -10.28
CA ILE A 249 -7.07 -6.03 -10.48
C ILE A 249 -6.78 -5.24 -11.75
N TYR A 250 -7.54 -5.48 -12.80
CA TYR A 250 -7.45 -4.73 -14.06
C TYR A 250 -8.14 -3.36 -13.91
N LEU A 251 -7.45 -2.31 -14.35
CA LEU A 251 -7.98 -0.94 -14.37
C LEU A 251 -8.59 -0.62 -15.74
N LYS A 252 -9.69 0.13 -15.76
CA LYS A 252 -10.44 0.46 -16.97
C LYS A 252 -10.07 1.80 -17.59
N HIS A 253 -9.82 2.82 -16.76
CA HIS A 253 -9.67 4.21 -17.17
C HIS A 253 -8.37 4.84 -16.67
N ALA A 254 -7.96 4.49 -15.44
CA ALA A 254 -6.74 5.03 -14.85
C ALA A 254 -5.51 4.14 -15.13
N ASN A 255 -4.32 4.75 -15.14
CA ASN A 255 -3.07 4.01 -15.31
C ASN A 255 -2.60 3.41 -13.98
N ALA A 256 -2.18 2.16 -14.01
CA ALA A 256 -1.66 1.44 -12.85
C ALA A 256 -0.44 2.13 -12.23
N LYS A 257 0.42 2.71 -13.07
CA LYS A 257 1.60 3.49 -12.67
C LYS A 257 1.26 4.70 -11.80
N ASP A 258 0.21 5.43 -12.17
CA ASP A 258 -0.18 6.69 -11.51
C ASP A 258 -0.86 6.42 -10.16
N ILE A 259 -1.61 5.32 -10.05
CA ILE A 259 -2.34 4.93 -8.83
C ILE A 259 -1.46 4.20 -7.81
N LEU A 260 -0.43 3.46 -8.25
CA LEU A 260 0.46 2.68 -7.39
C LEU A 260 1.00 3.45 -6.16
N PRO A 261 1.61 4.65 -6.30
CA PRO A 261 2.15 5.38 -5.14
C PRO A 261 1.05 5.79 -4.15
N ILE A 262 -0.16 6.08 -4.63
CA ILE A 262 -1.32 6.41 -3.80
C ILE A 262 -1.71 5.19 -2.97
N LEU A 263 -1.81 4.00 -3.58
CA LEU A 263 -2.15 2.76 -2.87
C LEU A 263 -1.08 2.36 -1.85
N GLN A 264 0.20 2.48 -2.20
CA GLN A 264 1.31 2.22 -1.28
C GLN A 264 1.28 3.15 -0.07
N SER A 265 0.99 4.44 -0.28
CA SER A 265 0.88 5.42 0.82
C SER A 265 -0.25 5.07 1.80
N VAL A 266 -1.42 4.63 1.30
CA VAL A 266 -2.57 4.27 2.14
C VAL A 266 -2.30 3.02 2.97
N VAL A 267 -1.59 2.04 2.42
CA VAL A 267 -1.25 0.79 3.13
C VAL A 267 -0.12 1.02 4.14
N ASN A 268 0.91 1.78 3.76
CA ASN A 268 2.05 2.08 4.64
C ASN A 268 1.70 3.05 5.78
N SER A 269 0.74 3.97 5.57
CA SER A 269 0.30 4.93 6.59
C SER A 269 -0.26 4.27 7.86
N LYS A 270 -0.75 3.02 7.78
CA LYS A 270 -1.24 2.26 8.94
C LYS A 270 -0.19 1.35 9.60
N SER A 271 1.03 1.28 9.06
CA SER A 271 2.13 0.44 9.55
C SER A 271 3.18 1.26 10.34
N SER A 272 2.74 2.27 11.09
CA SER A 272 3.63 3.10 11.94
C SER A 272 3.95 2.47 13.30
N GLY A 273 3.47 1.24 13.55
CA GLY A 273 3.92 0.41 14.67
C GLY A 273 5.07 -0.48 14.22
N LYS A 274 6.15 -0.52 15.01
CA LYS A 274 7.48 -1.15 14.77
C LYS A 274 7.49 -2.65 14.37
N ASN A 275 6.34 -3.28 14.10
CA ASN A 275 6.21 -4.67 13.62
C ASN A 275 5.86 -4.70 12.13
N LYS A 276 6.92 -4.65 11.31
CA LYS A 276 6.91 -4.77 9.85
C LYS A 276 6.74 -6.24 9.45
N THR A 277 5.61 -6.88 9.76
CA THR A 277 5.42 -8.34 9.50
C THR A 277 4.08 -8.72 8.86
N THR A 278 3.35 -7.80 8.23
CA THR A 278 2.40 -8.20 7.19
C THR A 278 2.98 -7.81 5.85
N ALA A 279 3.45 -8.81 5.11
CA ALA A 279 3.98 -8.73 3.75
C ALA A 279 2.88 -8.29 2.77
N THR A 280 2.53 -7.00 2.80
CA THR A 280 1.67 -6.39 1.78
C THR A 280 2.56 -5.89 0.65
N ASN A 281 2.58 -6.61 -0.46
CA ASN A 281 3.30 -6.21 -1.66
C ASN A 281 2.27 -5.76 -2.71
N ILE A 282 2.42 -4.53 -3.21
CA ILE A 282 1.56 -3.97 -4.26
C ILE A 282 2.47 -3.57 -5.39
N GLN A 283 2.23 -4.14 -6.57
CA GLN A 283 2.97 -3.88 -7.79
C GLN A 283 1.99 -3.50 -8.90
N ALA A 284 2.46 -2.66 -9.82
CA ALA A 284 1.73 -2.33 -11.05
C ALA A 284 2.36 -3.10 -12.20
N ASP A 285 1.53 -3.78 -12.99
CA ASP A 285 1.92 -4.27 -14.30
C ASP A 285 1.48 -3.25 -15.35
N GLU A 286 2.46 -2.57 -15.96
CA GLU A 286 2.22 -1.55 -16.99
C GLU A 286 1.74 -2.18 -18.31
N ALA A 287 2.11 -3.43 -18.61
CA ALA A 287 1.75 -4.08 -19.87
C ALA A 287 0.27 -4.45 -19.95
N THR A 288 -0.32 -4.87 -18.82
CA THR A 288 -1.74 -5.24 -18.73
C THR A 288 -2.61 -4.19 -18.05
N ASN A 289 -2.02 -3.03 -17.69
CA ASN A 289 -2.65 -1.98 -16.88
C ASN A 289 -3.39 -2.53 -15.65
N ALA A 290 -2.68 -3.34 -14.86
CA ALA A 290 -3.24 -4.04 -13.72
C ALA A 290 -2.45 -3.77 -12.43
N ILE A 291 -3.14 -3.80 -11.30
CA ILE A 291 -2.54 -3.78 -9.96
C ILE A 291 -2.53 -5.19 -9.41
N ILE A 292 -1.34 -5.70 -9.12
CA ILE A 292 -1.12 -6.98 -8.45
C ILE A 292 -0.90 -6.68 -6.96
N ALA A 293 -1.82 -7.15 -6.12
CA ALA A 293 -1.76 -6.94 -4.68
C ALA A 293 -1.72 -8.29 -3.96
N THR A 294 -0.62 -8.55 -3.27
CA THR A 294 -0.46 -9.67 -2.32
C THR A 294 -0.65 -9.11 -0.93
N ALA A 295 -1.79 -9.41 -0.30
CA ALA A 295 -2.14 -8.90 1.02
C ALA A 295 -3.23 -9.78 1.67
N PRO A 296 -3.42 -9.69 3.01
CA PRO A 296 -4.56 -10.32 3.67
C PRO A 296 -5.90 -9.93 3.03
N PRO A 297 -6.90 -10.84 2.96
CA PRO A 297 -8.17 -10.60 2.26
C PRO A 297 -8.91 -9.32 2.67
N ALA A 298 -8.82 -8.94 3.95
CA ALA A 298 -9.42 -7.70 4.47
C ALA A 298 -8.82 -6.42 3.86
N ILE A 299 -7.54 -6.43 3.46
CA ILE A 299 -6.87 -5.31 2.80
C ILE A 299 -7.23 -5.26 1.32
N ILE A 300 -7.29 -6.40 0.65
CA ILE A 300 -7.67 -6.50 -0.77
C ILE A 300 -9.07 -5.91 -1.00
N LEU A 301 -10.05 -6.22 -0.14
CA LEU A 301 -11.39 -5.64 -0.24
C LEU A 301 -11.40 -4.12 -0.07
N LYS A 302 -10.51 -3.56 0.76
CA LYS A 302 -10.34 -2.11 0.90
C LYS A 302 -9.69 -1.50 -0.33
N LEU A 303 -8.64 -2.14 -0.87
CA LEU A 303 -8.00 -1.72 -2.11
C LEU A 303 -8.98 -1.70 -3.28
N LYS A 304 -9.80 -2.76 -3.45
CA LYS A 304 -10.85 -2.80 -4.48
C LYS A 304 -11.83 -1.63 -4.37
N LYS A 305 -12.26 -1.26 -3.15
CA LYS A 305 -13.14 -0.11 -2.92
C LYS A 305 -12.48 1.23 -3.26
N ILE A 306 -11.18 1.38 -2.98
CA ILE A 306 -10.43 2.60 -3.28
C ILE A 306 -10.16 2.71 -4.78
N ILE A 307 -9.73 1.62 -5.41
CA ILE A 307 -9.54 1.53 -6.86
C ILE A 307 -10.84 1.87 -7.57
N GLY A 308 -11.98 1.34 -7.14
CA GLY A 308 -13.28 1.69 -7.74
C GLY A 308 -13.69 3.17 -7.59
N LYS A 309 -13.05 3.95 -6.71
CA LYS A 309 -13.24 5.41 -6.61
C LYS A 309 -12.20 6.22 -7.40
N LEU A 310 -11.05 5.61 -7.73
CA LEU A 310 -9.97 6.25 -8.49
C LEU A 310 -10.09 5.97 -9.99
N ASP A 311 -10.57 4.77 -10.34
CA ASP A 311 -10.76 4.31 -11.71
C ASP A 311 -12.11 4.80 -12.26
N ILE A 312 -12.22 6.13 -12.38
CA ILE A 312 -13.37 6.81 -12.97
C ILE A 312 -13.06 7.25 -14.40
N GLU A 313 -14.10 7.35 -15.22
CA GLU A 313 -13.97 7.93 -16.55
C GLU A 313 -13.67 9.43 -16.44
N ARG A 314 -12.62 9.87 -17.14
CA ARG A 314 -12.24 11.29 -17.21
C ARG A 314 -12.94 11.94 -18.39
N ALA A 315 -13.63 13.05 -18.13
CA ALA A 315 -14.20 13.85 -19.20
C ALA A 315 -13.11 14.50 -20.06
N GLN A 316 -13.44 14.73 -21.33
CA GLN A 316 -12.60 15.46 -22.27
C GLN A 316 -13.07 16.90 -22.38
N VAL A 317 -12.18 17.82 -22.75
CA VAL A 317 -12.50 19.23 -22.96
C VAL A 317 -12.04 19.64 -24.34
N LEU A 318 -12.98 20.12 -25.16
CA LEU A 318 -12.70 20.84 -26.39
C LEU A 318 -12.43 22.30 -26.05
N ILE A 319 -11.22 22.77 -26.35
CA ILE A 319 -10.86 24.18 -26.23
C ILE A 319 -10.85 24.80 -27.62
N GLU A 320 -11.58 25.88 -27.77
CA GLU A 320 -11.61 26.70 -28.99
C GLU A 320 -11.17 28.11 -28.64
N VAL A 321 -10.23 28.64 -29.42
CA VAL A 321 -9.73 30.00 -29.26
C VAL A 321 -10.15 30.79 -30.48
N VAL A 322 -10.53 32.05 -30.30
CA VAL A 322 -10.83 32.97 -31.40
C VAL A 322 -9.89 34.15 -31.29
N ILE A 323 -9.08 34.37 -32.32
CA ILE A 323 -8.15 35.47 -32.43
C ILE A 323 -8.67 36.38 -33.52
N ALA A 324 -9.05 37.61 -33.15
CA ALA A 324 -9.47 38.63 -34.10
C ALA A 324 -8.45 39.77 -34.08
N GLU A 325 -7.83 40.05 -35.22
CA GLU A 325 -6.97 41.21 -35.44
C GLU A 325 -7.54 42.07 -36.57
N ILE A 326 -7.66 43.37 -36.30
CA ILE A 326 -8.05 44.39 -37.28
C ILE A 326 -6.89 45.39 -37.36
N HIS A 327 -6.35 45.58 -38.55
CA HIS A 327 -5.27 46.52 -38.83
C HIS A 327 -5.74 47.53 -39.87
N SER A 328 -5.45 48.81 -39.60
CA SER A 328 -5.71 49.91 -40.53
C SER A 328 -4.51 50.84 -40.56
N SER A 329 -3.98 51.08 -41.75
CA SER A 329 -2.90 52.02 -42.02
C SER A 329 -3.39 53.12 -42.95
N GLU A 330 -3.19 54.37 -42.54
CA GLU A 330 -3.49 55.57 -43.31
C GLU A 330 -2.19 56.36 -43.46
N SER A 331 -1.87 56.84 -44.66
CA SER A 331 -0.68 57.66 -44.92
C SER A 331 -0.99 58.77 -45.91
N ASN A 332 -0.90 60.00 -45.42
CA ASN A 332 -1.12 61.22 -46.19
C ASN A 332 0.20 61.96 -46.35
N GLU A 333 0.56 62.28 -47.59
CA GLU A 333 1.74 63.06 -47.93
C GLU A 333 1.34 64.21 -48.84
N LEU A 334 1.78 65.42 -48.49
CA LEU A 334 1.62 66.59 -49.34
C LEU A 334 2.83 67.50 -49.19
N GLY A 335 3.47 67.84 -50.30
CA GLY A 335 4.48 68.89 -50.33
C GLY A 335 4.98 69.20 -51.73
N ILE A 336 5.83 70.21 -51.80
CA ILE A 336 6.46 70.65 -53.04
C ILE A 336 7.98 70.60 -52.84
N GLY A 337 8.65 69.88 -53.73
CA GLY A 337 10.10 69.90 -53.87
C GLY A 337 10.50 70.84 -55.01
N LEU A 338 11.50 71.69 -54.81
CA LEU A 338 12.05 72.55 -55.84
C LEU A 338 13.41 72.02 -56.26
N LEU A 339 13.71 72.12 -57.55
CA LEU A 339 14.95 71.70 -58.17
C LEU A 339 15.43 72.79 -59.11
N GLY A 340 16.60 73.34 -58.84
CA GLY A 340 17.33 74.21 -59.76
C GLY A 340 18.71 73.64 -60.00
N PHE A 341 19.13 73.51 -61.25
CA PHE A 341 20.51 73.16 -61.59
C PHE A 341 20.99 74.00 -62.77
N GLY A 342 22.28 74.35 -62.80
CA GLY A 342 22.87 75.04 -63.94
C GLY A 342 24.36 75.32 -63.79
N SER A 343 25.06 75.44 -64.92
CA SER A 343 26.51 75.64 -64.99
C SER A 343 27.04 76.85 -64.18
N LYS A 344 26.20 77.87 -63.94
CA LYS A 344 26.56 79.07 -63.14
C LYS A 344 26.02 79.07 -61.70
N ILE A 345 24.97 78.31 -61.40
CA ILE A 345 24.21 78.39 -60.13
C ILE A 345 24.47 77.14 -59.26
N GLY A 346 25.15 76.12 -59.80
CA GLY A 346 25.33 74.84 -59.12
C GLY A 346 24.02 74.05 -59.06
N VAL A 347 23.84 73.22 -58.03
CA VAL A 347 22.59 72.50 -57.77
C VAL A 347 21.96 73.06 -56.50
N MET A 348 20.69 73.47 -56.59
CA MET A 348 19.85 73.87 -55.48
C MET A 348 18.61 72.97 -55.46
N ALA A 349 18.35 72.33 -54.33
CA ALA A 349 17.19 71.46 -54.21
C ALA A 349 16.57 71.57 -52.82
N THR A 350 15.25 71.60 -52.75
CA THR A 350 14.51 71.33 -51.51
C THR A 350 13.97 69.91 -51.60
N ASP A 351 14.78 68.95 -51.14
CA ASP A 351 14.44 67.54 -51.24
C ASP A 351 13.96 66.97 -49.90
N PHE A 352 12.64 66.91 -49.74
CA PHE A 352 12.00 66.45 -48.51
C PHE A 352 11.69 64.93 -48.51
N ASN A 353 11.59 64.30 -49.69
CA ASN A 353 11.21 62.88 -49.84
C ASN A 353 12.17 62.09 -50.76
N GLN A 354 13.40 62.59 -50.95
CA GLN A 354 14.39 62.04 -51.88
C GLN A 354 13.88 61.96 -53.34
N GLN A 355 12.77 62.62 -53.65
CA GLN A 355 12.14 62.60 -54.98
C GLN A 355 12.83 63.59 -55.92
N VAL A 356 13.35 64.70 -55.40
CA VAL A 356 14.10 65.67 -56.19
C VAL A 356 15.45 65.10 -56.60
N THR A 357 16.12 64.37 -55.71
CA THR A 357 17.35 63.63 -56.02
C THR A 357 17.10 62.53 -57.06
N ALA A 358 15.99 61.79 -56.94
CA ALA A 358 15.61 60.77 -57.93
C ALA A 358 15.36 61.38 -59.32
N LEU A 359 14.67 62.54 -59.38
CA LEU A 359 14.46 63.27 -60.63
C LEU A 359 15.78 63.76 -61.23
N LEU A 360 16.69 64.31 -60.43
CA LEU A 360 18.01 64.77 -60.90
C LEU A 360 18.84 63.59 -61.45
N GLY A 361 18.76 62.42 -60.80
CA GLY A 361 19.30 61.16 -61.29
C GLY A 361 18.71 60.74 -62.64
N SER A 362 17.39 60.71 -62.78
CA SER A 362 16.68 60.38 -64.02
C SER A 362 16.96 61.36 -65.18
N ILE A 363 17.14 62.65 -64.87
CA ILE A 363 17.55 63.69 -65.83
C ILE A 363 18.97 63.41 -66.33
N SER A 364 19.87 62.92 -65.47
CA SER A 364 21.25 62.56 -65.85
C SER A 364 21.41 61.19 -66.54
N SER A 365 20.55 60.20 -66.23
CA SER A 365 20.67 58.81 -66.70
C SER A 365 19.62 58.39 -67.74
N GLY A 366 18.62 59.23 -68.04
CA GLY A 366 17.58 58.97 -69.03
C GLY A 366 16.51 57.93 -68.62
N THR A 367 16.59 57.38 -67.41
CA THR A 367 15.64 56.37 -66.88
C THR A 367 14.77 56.99 -65.78
N PRO A 368 13.45 57.18 -66.00
CA PRO A 368 12.58 57.80 -64.99
C PRO A 368 12.27 56.82 -63.85
N SER A 369 12.65 57.15 -62.62
CA SER A 369 12.27 56.39 -61.42
C SER A 369 11.66 57.32 -60.36
N LEU A 370 10.37 57.63 -60.52
CA LEU A 370 9.58 58.32 -59.51
C LEU A 370 8.90 57.28 -58.60
N LYS A 371 8.89 57.53 -57.29
CA LYS A 371 8.19 56.67 -56.30
C LYS A 371 6.67 56.72 -56.52
N ALA A 372 5.94 55.74 -55.99
CA ALA A 372 4.47 55.71 -56.04
C ALA A 372 3.84 56.97 -55.40
N GLY A 373 2.88 57.58 -56.09
CA GLY A 373 2.21 58.84 -55.71
C GLY A 373 1.95 59.74 -56.93
N ALA A 374 1.08 60.74 -56.78
CA ALA A 374 0.84 61.73 -57.84
C ALA A 374 1.99 62.75 -57.82
N ASN A 375 3.02 62.51 -58.65
CA ASN A 375 4.20 63.35 -58.74
C ASN A 375 4.16 64.14 -60.05
N TYR A 376 3.88 65.44 -59.95
CA TYR A 376 3.85 66.33 -61.12
C TYR A 376 5.13 67.15 -61.15
N VAL A 377 5.94 66.95 -62.20
CA VAL A 377 7.14 67.75 -62.45
C VAL A 377 6.78 68.92 -63.35
N LEU A 378 6.87 70.14 -62.82
CA LEU A 378 6.63 71.39 -63.52
C LEU A 378 7.96 72.13 -63.65
N GLY A 379 8.53 72.20 -64.84
CA GLY A 379 9.83 72.83 -65.00
C GLY A 379 10.28 72.99 -66.44
N ASN A 380 11.21 73.91 -66.65
CA ASN A 380 11.88 74.09 -67.92
C ASN A 380 13.30 73.52 -67.80
N PHE A 381 13.60 72.49 -68.59
CA PHE A 381 14.88 71.80 -68.60
C PHE A 381 15.54 72.02 -69.96
N ASN A 382 16.59 72.83 -70.01
CA ASN A 382 17.33 73.12 -71.23
C ASN A 382 18.25 71.95 -71.54
N LYS A 383 18.14 71.44 -72.77
CA LYS A 383 18.94 70.34 -73.29
C LYS A 383 19.95 70.88 -74.30
N ASP A 384 21.22 70.55 -74.11
CA ASP A 384 22.30 70.86 -75.04
C ASP A 384 23.12 69.59 -75.29
N GLY A 385 23.35 69.24 -76.56
CA GLY A 385 24.11 68.05 -76.95
C GLY A 385 23.61 66.71 -76.38
N GLY A 386 22.32 66.58 -76.04
CA GLY A 386 21.76 65.34 -75.48
C GLY A 386 21.70 65.30 -73.94
N ASN A 387 22.34 66.24 -73.25
CA ASN A 387 22.36 66.33 -71.78
C ASN A 387 21.60 67.58 -71.31
N TYR A 388 20.99 67.53 -70.12
CA TYR A 388 20.36 68.71 -69.53
C TYR A 388 21.42 69.58 -68.85
N THR A 389 21.61 70.82 -69.33
CA THR A 389 22.69 71.73 -68.87
C THR A 389 22.23 72.75 -67.83
N SER A 390 20.94 73.09 -67.83
CA SER A 390 20.31 73.91 -66.81
C SER A 390 18.82 73.63 -66.75
N GLY A 391 18.22 73.75 -65.57
CA GLY A 391 16.78 73.65 -65.45
C GLY A 391 16.27 74.08 -64.10
N LEU A 392 15.04 74.59 -64.10
CA LEU A 392 14.27 74.87 -62.90
C LEU A 392 12.99 74.03 -62.98
N GLY A 393 12.76 73.23 -61.95
CA GLY A 393 11.59 72.38 -61.81
C GLY A 393 11.04 72.39 -60.40
N ALA A 394 9.75 72.16 -60.28
CA ALA A 394 9.03 71.90 -59.05
C ALA A 394 8.37 70.53 -59.17
N ILE A 395 8.43 69.74 -58.12
CA ILE A 395 7.72 68.47 -58.00
C ILE A 395 6.64 68.67 -56.95
N ILE A 396 5.39 68.50 -57.34
CA ILE A 396 4.29 68.39 -56.38
C ILE A 396 4.11 66.92 -56.08
N SER A 397 4.26 66.55 -54.81
CA SER A 397 4.08 65.18 -54.32
C SER A 397 2.82 65.13 -53.47
N ALA A 398 1.82 64.37 -53.92
CA ALA A 398 0.60 64.10 -53.18
C ALA A 398 0.32 62.59 -53.12
N LEU A 399 0.07 62.08 -51.92
CA LEU A 399 -0.28 60.69 -51.67
C LEU A 399 -1.33 60.60 -50.56
N ASP A 400 -2.38 59.83 -50.81
CA ASP A 400 -3.31 59.34 -49.81
C ASP A 400 -3.36 57.81 -49.97
N SER A 401 -2.96 57.08 -48.94
CA SER A 401 -2.86 55.63 -48.95
C SER A 401 -3.60 55.06 -47.75
N MET A 402 -4.51 54.13 -48.01
CA MET A 402 -5.27 53.40 -46.99
C MET A 402 -5.08 51.90 -47.20
N GLY A 403 -4.66 51.20 -46.15
CA GLY A 403 -4.57 49.75 -46.09
C GLY A 403 -5.38 49.21 -44.92
N ASN A 404 -6.26 48.25 -45.17
CA ASN A 404 -7.03 47.57 -44.12
C ASN A 404 -6.78 46.06 -44.21
N ALA A 405 -6.63 45.40 -43.06
CA ALA A 405 -6.46 43.96 -42.97
C ALA A 405 -7.24 43.40 -41.78
N ASP A 406 -8.06 42.39 -42.04
CA ASP A 406 -8.83 41.67 -41.03
C ASP A 406 -8.35 40.21 -40.96
N ILE A 407 -8.02 39.75 -39.77
CA ILE A 407 -7.49 38.42 -39.52
C ILE A 407 -8.36 37.75 -38.46
N LEU A 408 -8.95 36.60 -38.82
CA LEU A 408 -9.69 35.73 -37.91
C LEU A 408 -9.05 34.35 -37.90
N SER A 409 -8.54 33.94 -36.73
CA SER A 409 -7.98 32.60 -36.54
C SER A 409 -8.72 31.85 -35.43
N THR A 410 -9.10 30.60 -35.69
CA THR A 410 -9.87 29.79 -34.75
C THR A 410 -9.23 28.42 -34.48
N PRO A 411 -8.07 28.35 -33.81
CA PRO A 411 -7.48 27.06 -33.45
C PRO A 411 -8.35 26.35 -32.41
N SER A 412 -8.42 25.02 -32.51
CA SER A 412 -9.13 24.19 -31.54
C SER A 412 -8.38 22.90 -31.24
N ILE A 413 -8.43 22.45 -30.00
CA ILE A 413 -7.76 21.24 -29.51
C ILE A 413 -8.65 20.52 -28.48
N VAL A 414 -8.58 19.19 -28.46
CA VAL A 414 -9.27 18.35 -27.46
C VAL A 414 -8.22 17.71 -26.56
N THR A 415 -8.48 17.69 -25.26
CA THR A 415 -7.61 17.02 -24.29
C THR A 415 -8.42 16.42 -23.15
N LEU A 416 -7.84 15.49 -22.40
CA LEU A 416 -8.43 14.95 -21.18
C LEU A 416 -8.37 15.98 -20.05
N ASP A 417 -9.26 15.85 -19.07
CA ASP A 417 -9.17 16.61 -17.84
C ASP A 417 -7.81 16.39 -17.14
N ASN A 418 -7.20 17.49 -16.71
CA ASN A 418 -5.86 17.57 -16.11
C ASN A 418 -4.67 17.21 -17.02
N GLU A 419 -4.89 16.98 -18.32
CA GLU A 419 -3.84 16.65 -19.29
C GLU A 419 -3.47 17.88 -20.14
N GLU A 420 -2.18 18.15 -20.29
CA GLU A 420 -1.70 19.25 -21.13
C GLU A 420 -1.69 18.83 -22.60
N ALA A 421 -2.16 19.73 -23.47
CA ALA A 421 -2.12 19.52 -24.91
C ALA A 421 -1.59 20.75 -25.63
N GLU A 422 -0.91 20.52 -26.74
CA GLU A 422 -0.27 21.56 -27.55
C GLU A 422 -0.60 21.36 -29.04
N ILE A 423 -0.93 22.46 -29.73
CA ILE A 423 -1.05 22.51 -31.18
C ILE A 423 -0.16 23.63 -31.71
N VAL A 424 0.70 23.28 -32.66
CA VAL A 424 1.62 24.19 -33.35
C VAL A 424 1.28 24.18 -34.83
N VAL A 425 1.01 25.36 -35.40
CA VAL A 425 0.73 25.57 -36.82
C VAL A 425 1.63 26.68 -37.32
N GLY A 426 2.64 26.35 -38.12
CA GLY A 426 3.62 27.33 -38.56
C GLY A 426 4.77 26.73 -39.36
N ASN A 427 5.79 27.54 -39.56
CA ASN A 427 7.02 27.17 -40.25
C ASN A 427 8.19 27.18 -39.25
N GLU A 428 9.17 26.32 -39.46
CA GLU A 428 10.41 26.32 -38.68
C GLU A 428 11.47 27.15 -39.40
N VAL A 429 11.89 28.25 -38.77
CA VAL A 429 12.79 29.25 -39.36
C VAL A 429 14.16 29.17 -38.66
N PRO A 430 15.27 29.09 -39.41
CA PRO A 430 16.62 29.10 -38.84
C PRO A 430 17.03 30.52 -38.44
N PHE A 431 17.67 30.64 -37.28
CA PHE A 431 18.30 31.86 -36.76
C PHE A 431 19.80 31.62 -36.59
N ILE A 432 20.63 32.58 -36.97
CA ILE A 432 22.09 32.45 -36.84
C ILE A 432 22.47 32.79 -35.39
N THR A 433 23.02 31.82 -34.66
CA THR A 433 23.40 31.97 -33.24
C THR A 433 24.86 32.41 -33.06
N ASN A 434 25.74 32.01 -33.97
CA ASN A 434 27.14 32.39 -33.93
C ASN A 434 27.72 32.44 -35.35
N THR A 435 28.56 33.42 -35.63
CA THR A 435 29.37 33.52 -36.85
C THR A 435 30.84 33.51 -36.45
N GLN A 436 31.54 32.40 -36.66
CA GLN A 436 32.98 32.33 -36.43
C GLN A 436 33.72 32.63 -37.72
N LEU A 437 34.50 33.71 -37.75
CA LEU A 437 35.41 33.97 -38.86
C LEU A 437 36.61 33.03 -38.77
N SER A 438 36.81 32.23 -39.82
CA SER A 438 38.08 31.54 -40.08
C SER A 438 39.19 32.57 -40.33
N SER A 439 40.42 32.24 -39.93
CA SER A 439 41.63 33.07 -40.01
C SER A 439 42.02 33.54 -41.44
N SER A 440 41.36 33.02 -42.47
CA SER A 440 41.34 33.59 -43.82
C SER A 440 39.93 34.07 -44.15
N ASN A 441 39.79 35.39 -44.22
CA ASN A 441 38.57 36.21 -44.20
C ASN A 441 37.57 36.01 -45.37
N SER A 442 37.22 34.78 -45.76
CA SER A 442 36.37 34.51 -46.95
C SER A 442 35.18 33.57 -46.75
N ASN A 443 35.02 32.89 -45.60
CA ASN A 443 33.78 32.17 -45.31
C ASN A 443 33.54 32.01 -43.79
N PRO A 444 32.64 32.79 -43.15
CA PRO A 444 32.34 32.62 -41.73
C PRO A 444 31.52 31.34 -41.51
N PHE A 445 31.92 30.53 -40.53
CA PHE A 445 31.13 29.37 -40.09
C PHE A 445 29.92 29.87 -39.30
N GLN A 446 28.71 29.54 -39.75
CA GLN A 446 27.47 29.99 -39.12
C GLN A 446 26.74 28.82 -38.45
N ASN A 447 26.44 28.95 -37.16
CA ASN A 447 25.61 27.98 -36.44
C ASN A 447 24.14 28.43 -36.50
N TYR A 448 23.24 27.51 -36.85
CA TYR A 448 21.81 27.78 -36.95
C TYR A 448 21.04 27.15 -35.79
N GLU A 449 20.16 27.91 -35.15
CA GLU A 449 19.12 27.43 -34.23
C GLU A 449 17.77 27.52 -34.93
N ARG A 450 17.01 26.43 -34.94
CA ARG A 450 15.69 26.40 -35.56
C ARG A 450 14.63 26.82 -34.54
N LYS A 451 13.72 27.72 -34.93
CA LYS A 451 12.60 28.16 -34.07
C LYS A 451 11.29 28.06 -34.84
N ASN A 452 10.26 27.57 -34.15
CA ASN A 452 8.90 27.55 -34.68
C ASN A 452 8.32 28.96 -34.71
N VAL A 453 7.87 29.39 -35.90
CA VAL A 453 7.20 30.66 -36.11
C VAL A 453 5.81 30.38 -36.66
N GLY A 454 4.78 30.85 -35.97
CA GLY A 454 3.39 30.61 -36.32
C GLY A 454 2.47 30.70 -35.11
N LEU A 455 1.36 29.96 -35.16
CA LEU A 455 0.40 29.85 -34.08
C LEU A 455 0.76 28.67 -33.18
N THR A 456 0.96 28.91 -31.90
CA THR A 456 1.12 27.88 -30.87
C THR A 456 0.07 28.08 -29.80
N LEU A 457 -0.72 27.04 -29.53
CA LEU A 457 -1.67 27.00 -28.43
C LEU A 457 -1.30 25.83 -27.51
N LYS A 458 -0.94 26.15 -26.28
CA LYS A 458 -0.72 25.19 -25.19
C LYS A 458 -1.78 25.38 -24.13
N VAL A 459 -2.43 24.31 -23.72
CA VAL A 459 -3.54 24.39 -22.77
C VAL A 459 -3.59 23.18 -21.85
N LYS A 460 -3.88 23.44 -20.57
CA LYS A 460 -4.18 22.42 -19.56
C LYS A 460 -5.52 22.75 -18.89
N PRO A 461 -6.59 21.99 -19.16
CA PRO A 461 -7.86 22.16 -18.50
C PRO A 461 -7.93 21.41 -17.17
N GLN A 462 -8.75 21.91 -16.28
CA GLN A 462 -9.17 21.25 -15.05
C GLN A 462 -10.66 21.53 -14.81
N ILE A 463 -11.49 20.49 -14.75
CA ILE A 463 -12.92 20.59 -14.48
C ILE A 463 -13.14 20.61 -12.97
N ASN A 464 -13.92 21.58 -12.48
CA ASN A 464 -14.37 21.62 -11.08
C ASN A 464 -15.80 21.07 -10.96
N GLU A 465 -16.15 20.62 -9.74
CA GLU A 465 -17.48 20.11 -9.38
C GLU A 465 -18.65 21.04 -9.77
N GLY A 466 -18.41 22.36 -9.83
CA GLY A 466 -19.42 23.35 -10.26
C GLY A 466 -19.59 23.53 -11.78
N GLY A 467 -18.99 22.68 -12.61
CA GLY A 467 -19.00 22.79 -14.08
C GLY A 467 -18.16 23.97 -14.62
N GLY A 468 -17.38 24.60 -13.76
CA GLY A 468 -16.36 25.59 -14.13
C GLY A 468 -15.07 24.90 -14.54
N ILE A 469 -14.48 25.37 -15.63
CA ILE A 469 -13.28 24.82 -16.24
C ILE A 469 -12.16 25.82 -15.99
N LYS A 470 -11.19 25.43 -15.18
CA LYS A 470 -9.94 26.17 -15.00
C LYS A 470 -9.02 25.84 -16.17
N LEU A 471 -8.54 26.86 -16.87
CA LEU A 471 -7.67 26.70 -18.03
C LEU A 471 -6.35 27.40 -17.74
N VAL A 472 -5.24 26.66 -17.79
CA VAL A 472 -3.90 27.24 -17.90
C VAL A 472 -3.56 27.30 -19.38
N ILE A 473 -3.38 28.50 -19.93
CA ILE A 473 -3.26 28.71 -21.37
C ILE A 473 -1.97 29.47 -21.67
N GLU A 474 -1.23 29.00 -22.66
CA GLU A 474 -0.19 29.76 -23.35
C GLU A 474 -0.54 29.84 -24.83
N GLN A 475 -0.90 31.03 -25.29
CA GLN A 475 -1.15 31.32 -26.70
C GLN A 475 0.01 32.16 -27.23
N GLU A 476 0.56 31.76 -28.36
CA GLU A 476 1.56 32.51 -29.10
C GLU A 476 1.15 32.62 -30.57
N VAL A 477 1.32 33.80 -31.14
CA VAL A 477 1.20 34.07 -32.57
C VAL A 477 2.44 34.80 -33.01
N SER A 478 3.21 34.20 -33.91
CA SER A 478 4.42 34.77 -34.47
C SER A 478 4.41 34.73 -35.98
N ASN A 479 5.03 35.74 -36.59
CA ASN A 479 5.18 35.86 -38.03
C ASN A 479 6.55 36.42 -38.39
N VAL A 480 7.10 35.98 -39.51
CA VAL A 480 8.37 36.50 -40.04
C VAL A 480 8.10 37.80 -40.78
N LEU A 481 8.87 38.84 -40.46
CA LEU A 481 8.85 40.11 -41.17
C LEU A 481 9.96 40.09 -42.23
N PRO A 482 9.64 40.28 -43.52
CA PRO A 482 10.65 40.43 -44.56
C PRO A 482 11.34 41.78 -44.35
N SER A 483 12.59 41.76 -43.87
CA SER A 483 13.40 42.97 -43.72
C SER A 483 14.66 42.88 -44.57
N ALA A 484 14.91 43.91 -45.39
CA ALA A 484 16.03 43.96 -46.32
C ALA A 484 17.36 44.44 -45.70
N SER A 485 17.36 44.82 -44.41
CA SER A 485 18.52 45.46 -43.76
C SER A 485 18.99 44.77 -42.47
N ALA A 486 18.41 43.62 -42.12
CA ALA A 486 18.85 42.82 -40.98
C ALA A 486 19.76 41.68 -41.45
N VAL A 487 20.79 41.36 -40.65
CA VAL A 487 21.69 40.21 -40.89
C VAL A 487 20.95 38.88 -40.77
N ASP A 488 19.83 38.86 -40.03
CA ASP A 488 18.96 37.70 -39.82
C ASP A 488 17.47 38.10 -39.94
N VAL A 489 16.58 37.13 -40.02
CA VAL A 489 15.13 37.32 -40.12
C VAL A 489 14.54 37.92 -38.83
N ILE A 490 13.75 38.98 -38.96
CA ILE A 490 13.04 39.57 -37.83
C ILE A 490 11.69 38.85 -37.67
N THR A 491 11.29 38.51 -36.45
CA THR A 491 9.95 37.97 -36.17
C THR A 491 9.17 38.91 -35.27
N SER A 492 7.87 39.07 -35.56
CA SER A 492 6.94 39.68 -34.64
C SER A 492 6.26 38.57 -33.84
N LYS A 493 6.13 38.76 -32.52
CA LYS A 493 5.64 37.75 -31.59
C LYS A 493 4.62 38.37 -30.64
N ARG A 494 3.43 37.80 -30.59
CA ARG A 494 2.34 38.11 -29.66
C ARG A 494 2.17 36.90 -28.76
N LYS A 495 2.36 37.04 -27.44
CA LYS A 495 2.25 35.92 -26.48
C LYS A 495 1.38 36.29 -25.29
N ILE A 496 0.45 35.41 -24.92
CA ILE A 496 -0.40 35.52 -23.73
C ILE A 496 -0.25 34.23 -22.92
N LYS A 497 0.10 34.37 -21.64
CA LYS A 497 0.15 33.26 -20.66
C LYS A 497 -0.72 33.63 -19.48
N THR A 498 -1.80 32.90 -19.27
CA THR A 498 -2.78 33.21 -18.21
C THR A 498 -3.45 31.96 -17.67
N THR A 499 -4.07 32.09 -16.50
CA THR A 499 -4.93 31.05 -15.92
C THR A 499 -6.29 31.66 -15.66
N VAL A 500 -7.34 31.09 -16.24
CA VAL A 500 -8.71 31.61 -16.17
C VAL A 500 -9.70 30.53 -15.76
N MET A 501 -10.83 30.94 -15.20
CA MET A 501 -11.98 30.07 -14.92
C MET A 501 -13.10 30.42 -15.88
N VAL A 502 -13.59 29.46 -16.66
CA VAL A 502 -14.65 29.66 -17.65
C VAL A 502 -15.72 28.60 -17.44
N LYS A 503 -17.00 28.97 -17.58
CA LYS A 503 -18.09 28.00 -17.52
C LYS A 503 -18.16 27.20 -18.84
N ASN A 504 -18.68 25.98 -18.77
CA ASN A 504 -18.92 25.14 -19.95
C ASN A 504 -19.71 25.89 -21.05
N ASN A 505 -19.23 25.82 -22.30
CA ASN A 505 -19.83 26.43 -23.50
C ASN A 505 -20.07 27.95 -23.38
N ARG A 506 -19.20 28.66 -22.64
CA ARG A 506 -19.21 30.12 -22.57
C ARG A 506 -17.94 30.71 -23.17
N LEU A 507 -18.11 31.81 -23.88
CA LEU A 507 -17.00 32.58 -24.43
C LEU A 507 -16.48 33.53 -23.35
N LEU A 508 -15.17 33.51 -23.10
CA LEU A 508 -14.48 34.47 -22.24
C LEU A 508 -13.44 35.24 -23.07
N VAL A 509 -13.36 36.55 -22.87
CA VAL A 509 -12.25 37.37 -23.40
C VAL A 509 -11.03 37.15 -22.51
N LEU A 510 -9.95 36.59 -23.07
CA LEU A 510 -8.68 36.39 -22.36
C LEU A 510 -7.89 37.69 -22.24
N GLY A 511 -7.97 38.54 -23.26
CA GLY A 511 -7.28 39.82 -23.32
C GLY A 511 -7.35 40.45 -24.71
N GLY A 512 -6.71 41.60 -24.85
CA GLY A 512 -6.61 42.31 -26.11
C GLY A 512 -5.65 43.49 -26.04
N MET A 513 -5.36 44.07 -27.19
CA MET A 513 -4.49 45.24 -27.34
C MET A 513 -5.11 46.17 -28.37
N ILE A 514 -5.21 47.45 -28.05
CA ILE A 514 -5.56 48.51 -28.99
C ILE A 514 -4.35 49.43 -29.07
N ASP A 515 -3.72 49.48 -30.25
CA ASP A 515 -2.59 50.34 -30.54
C ASP A 515 -3.01 51.35 -31.61
N ASN A 516 -2.71 52.62 -31.38
CA ASN A 516 -2.99 53.72 -32.31
C ASN A 516 -1.78 54.67 -32.32
N THR A 517 -0.96 54.52 -33.35
CA THR A 517 0.25 55.32 -33.54
C THR A 517 0.02 56.37 -34.61
N ILE A 518 0.21 57.64 -34.27
CA ILE A 518 0.14 58.77 -35.21
C ILE A 518 1.52 59.39 -35.31
N ARG A 519 2.07 59.45 -36.53
CA ARG A 519 3.37 60.07 -36.84
C ARG A 519 3.15 61.24 -37.80
N ASN A 520 3.39 62.44 -37.28
CA ASN A 520 3.37 63.67 -38.06
C ASN A 520 4.81 64.13 -38.28
N THR A 521 5.27 64.04 -39.52
CA THR A 521 6.56 64.57 -39.96
C THR A 521 6.30 65.85 -40.75
N GLN A 522 6.87 66.96 -40.28
CA GLN A 522 6.86 68.22 -41.00
C GLN A 522 8.29 68.65 -41.29
N GLN A 523 8.56 68.95 -42.55
CA GLN A 523 9.80 69.56 -43.00
C GLN A 523 9.45 70.86 -43.71
N LYS A 524 10.23 71.92 -43.50
CA LYS A 524 9.99 73.23 -44.10
C LYS A 524 11.28 73.99 -44.30
N VAL A 525 11.28 74.91 -45.24
CA VAL A 525 12.34 75.92 -45.37
C VAL A 525 12.16 76.96 -44.25
N PRO A 526 13.19 77.27 -43.43
CA PRO A 526 13.08 78.31 -42.40
C PRO A 526 12.75 79.67 -43.04
N LEU A 527 12.02 80.53 -42.32
CA LEU A 527 11.41 81.79 -42.82
C LEU A 527 10.29 81.58 -43.85
N LEU A 528 10.60 81.01 -45.02
CA LEU A 528 9.66 80.93 -46.15
C LEU A 528 8.47 80.00 -45.89
N GLY A 529 8.67 78.93 -45.11
CA GLY A 529 7.62 77.99 -44.73
C GLY A 529 6.62 78.53 -43.69
N ASP A 530 6.95 79.64 -43.02
CA ASP A 530 6.15 80.22 -41.94
C ASP A 530 5.21 81.34 -42.42
N ILE A 531 5.33 81.77 -43.68
CA ILE A 531 4.46 82.78 -44.27
C ILE A 531 3.03 82.22 -44.38
N PRO A 532 1.99 82.93 -43.89
CA PRO A 532 0.61 82.49 -44.05
C PRO A 532 0.25 82.36 -45.53
N ILE A 533 -0.54 81.34 -45.89
CA ILE A 533 -0.98 81.00 -47.27
C ILE A 533 0.18 80.52 -48.17
N LEU A 534 1.23 81.32 -48.37
CA LEU A 534 2.35 81.03 -49.28
C LEU A 534 3.34 80.00 -48.72
N GLY A 535 3.46 79.87 -47.40
CA GLY A 535 4.36 78.90 -46.77
C GLY A 535 3.99 77.44 -47.05
N ARG A 536 2.77 77.17 -47.54
CA ARG A 536 2.35 75.84 -48.02
C ARG A 536 3.20 75.33 -49.19
N LEU A 537 3.77 76.23 -50.00
CA LEU A 537 4.63 75.87 -51.13
C LEU A 537 6.06 75.48 -50.71
N PHE A 538 6.45 75.79 -49.46
CA PHE A 538 7.81 75.59 -48.94
C PHE A 538 7.86 74.61 -47.76
N ARG A 539 6.84 73.75 -47.65
CA ARG A 539 6.74 72.72 -46.60
C ARG A 539 6.29 71.39 -47.16
N PHE A 540 6.75 70.31 -46.52
CA PHE A 540 6.37 68.93 -46.75
C PHE A 540 5.78 68.38 -45.45
N ASN A 541 4.53 67.95 -45.53
CA ASN A 541 3.81 67.33 -44.42
C ASN A 541 3.53 65.87 -44.75
N ARG A 542 3.89 64.99 -43.83
CA ARG A 542 3.55 63.57 -43.86
C ARG A 542 2.86 63.20 -42.56
N SER A 543 1.64 62.68 -42.66
CA SER A 543 0.86 62.17 -41.55
C SER A 543 0.60 60.70 -41.80
N SER A 544 1.19 59.83 -40.97
CA SER A 544 0.92 58.40 -40.98
C SER A 544 0.17 58.02 -39.70
N ARG A 545 -0.92 57.27 -39.83
CA ARG A 545 -1.71 56.74 -38.73
C ARG A 545 -1.80 55.24 -38.89
N GLU A 546 -1.46 54.51 -37.83
CA GLU A 546 -1.56 53.06 -37.78
C GLU A 546 -2.41 52.66 -36.59
N LYS A 547 -3.48 51.90 -36.84
CA LYS A 547 -4.37 51.35 -35.83
C LYS A 547 -4.33 49.83 -35.88
N ARG A 548 -4.23 49.19 -34.71
CA ARG A 548 -4.25 47.73 -34.56
C ARG A 548 -5.09 47.34 -33.36
N HIS A 549 -6.14 46.57 -33.59
CA HIS A 549 -6.97 45.99 -32.55
C HIS A 549 -6.76 44.48 -32.54
N LEU A 550 -6.41 43.91 -31.39
CA LEU A 550 -6.26 42.48 -31.16
C LEU A 550 -7.20 42.10 -30.03
N ILE A 551 -8.04 41.09 -30.21
CA ILE A 551 -8.87 40.51 -29.15
C ILE A 551 -8.77 38.99 -29.21
N LEU A 552 -8.55 38.39 -28.03
CA LEU A 552 -8.45 36.95 -27.86
C LEU A 552 -9.63 36.44 -27.03
N PHE A 553 -10.38 35.49 -27.57
CA PHE A 553 -11.46 34.80 -26.89
C PHE A 553 -11.15 33.32 -26.71
N ILE A 554 -11.75 32.71 -25.69
CA ILE A 554 -11.70 31.27 -25.48
C ILE A 554 -13.09 30.72 -25.13
N ARG A 555 -13.40 29.55 -25.67
CA ARG A 555 -14.62 28.79 -25.39
C ARG A 555 -14.23 27.34 -25.09
N PRO A 556 -14.26 26.91 -23.82
CA PRO A 556 -14.16 25.50 -23.48
C PRO A 556 -15.52 24.81 -23.51
N THR A 557 -15.54 23.58 -24.00
CA THR A 557 -16.73 22.72 -24.04
C THR A 557 -16.36 21.36 -23.44
N ILE A 558 -17.07 20.94 -22.39
CA ILE A 558 -16.94 19.60 -21.81
C ILE A 558 -17.59 18.62 -22.78
N LEU A 559 -16.82 17.63 -23.19
CA LEU A 559 -17.26 16.54 -24.04
C LEU A 559 -17.65 15.35 -23.16
N SER A 560 -18.92 14.97 -23.26
CA SER A 560 -19.48 13.73 -22.69
C SER A 560 -19.78 12.76 -23.83
N GLU A 561 -19.82 11.45 -23.56
CA GLU A 561 -20.04 10.41 -24.59
C GLU A 561 -21.21 10.75 -25.54
N ASP A 562 -22.33 11.25 -25.00
CA ASP A 562 -23.52 11.64 -25.78
C ASP A 562 -23.27 12.77 -26.81
N ASN A 563 -22.32 13.66 -26.52
CA ASN A 563 -22.10 14.89 -27.29
C ASN A 563 -20.87 14.80 -28.21
N VAL A 564 -19.91 13.91 -27.91
CA VAL A 564 -18.66 13.75 -28.69
C VAL A 564 -18.96 13.47 -30.16
N GLY A 565 -19.84 12.49 -30.44
CA GLY A 565 -20.20 12.12 -31.81
C GLY A 565 -20.88 13.25 -32.58
N ASN A 566 -21.77 14.00 -31.93
CA ASN A 566 -22.51 15.10 -32.53
C ASN A 566 -21.59 16.28 -32.87
N ILE A 567 -20.73 16.70 -31.93
CA ILE A 567 -19.79 17.82 -32.15
C ILE A 567 -18.80 17.48 -33.27
N SER A 568 -18.28 16.25 -33.27
CA SER A 568 -17.35 15.79 -34.31
C SER A 568 -18.00 15.77 -35.68
N LYS A 569 -19.23 15.25 -35.78
CA LYS A 569 -20.01 15.24 -37.02
C LYS A 569 -20.34 16.65 -37.52
N GLN A 570 -20.68 17.57 -36.61
CA GLN A 570 -20.94 18.97 -36.97
C GLN A 570 -19.70 19.65 -37.53
N LYS A 571 -18.53 19.50 -36.88
CA LYS A 571 -17.27 20.07 -37.38
C LYS A 571 -16.86 19.46 -38.72
N TYR A 572 -16.99 18.15 -38.86
CA TYR A 572 -16.70 17.46 -40.12
C TYR A 572 -17.60 17.96 -41.24
N ASN A 573 -18.92 17.97 -41.03
CA ASN A 573 -19.89 18.45 -42.02
C ASN A 573 -19.67 19.91 -42.38
N TYR A 574 -19.27 20.76 -41.43
CA TYR A 574 -18.94 22.16 -41.69
C TYR A 574 -17.75 22.28 -42.65
N ILE A 575 -16.67 21.52 -42.43
CA ILE A 575 -15.49 21.52 -43.30
C ILE A 575 -15.85 20.97 -44.68
N THR A 576 -16.59 19.86 -44.74
CA THR A 576 -17.04 19.27 -46.01
C THR A 576 -17.94 20.23 -46.78
N ALA A 577 -18.92 20.86 -46.13
CA ALA A 577 -19.79 21.84 -46.75
C ALA A 577 -19.01 23.05 -47.27
N LYS A 578 -18.02 23.53 -46.51
CA LYS A 578 -17.14 24.62 -46.93
C LYS A 578 -16.31 24.24 -48.16
N SER A 579 -15.69 23.06 -48.17
CA SER A 579 -14.94 22.57 -49.34
C SER A 579 -15.83 22.44 -50.57
N LEU A 580 -17.06 21.95 -50.41
CA LEU A 580 -18.01 21.84 -51.52
C LEU A 580 -18.46 23.21 -52.03
N LEU A 581 -18.69 24.17 -51.14
CA LEU A 581 -19.02 25.55 -51.52
C LEU A 581 -17.87 26.19 -52.30
N ASP A 582 -16.63 26.07 -51.79
CA ASP A 582 -15.43 26.60 -52.44
C ASP A 582 -15.22 25.96 -53.83
N ASP A 583 -15.48 24.65 -53.98
CA ASP A 583 -15.44 23.96 -55.27
C ASP A 583 -16.54 24.44 -56.24
N THR A 584 -17.74 24.77 -55.72
CA THR A 584 -18.85 25.27 -56.54
C THR A 584 -18.70 26.74 -56.96
N GLU A 585 -18.02 27.58 -56.18
CA GLU A 585 -17.67 28.95 -56.60
C GLU A 585 -16.73 28.94 -57.83
N GLY A 586 -15.94 27.87 -58.02
CA GLY A 586 -15.18 27.66 -59.26
C GLY A 586 -16.04 27.29 -60.49
N LEU A 587 -17.27 26.83 -60.29
CA LEU A 587 -18.19 26.38 -61.36
C LEU A 587 -19.17 27.48 -61.80
N PHE A 588 -19.51 28.43 -60.92
CA PHE A 588 -20.34 29.59 -61.23
C PHE A 588 -19.55 30.86 -60.96
N PRO A 589 -18.95 31.51 -61.98
CA PRO A 589 -18.30 32.80 -61.79
C PRO A 589 -19.33 33.79 -61.21
N ASP A 590 -18.94 34.50 -60.15
CA ASP A 590 -19.73 35.53 -59.52
C ASP A 590 -20.00 36.68 -60.51
N TYR A 591 -21.16 36.64 -61.17
CA TYR A 591 -21.58 37.66 -62.13
C TYR A 591 -21.92 39.01 -61.47
N SER A 592 -21.87 39.12 -60.13
CA SER A 592 -22.08 40.40 -59.43
C SER A 592 -20.86 41.33 -59.46
N LYS A 593 -19.68 40.82 -59.85
CA LYS A 593 -18.49 41.62 -60.12
C LYS A 593 -18.44 41.99 -61.61
N THR A 594 -19.15 43.04 -62.00
CA THR A 594 -18.96 43.68 -63.31
C THR A 594 -17.54 44.23 -63.42
N GLY A 595 -16.68 43.49 -64.11
CA GLY A 595 -15.32 43.89 -64.41
C GLY A 595 -14.51 42.73 -65.00
N ASN A 596 -14.78 42.43 -66.28
CA ASN A 596 -14.03 41.54 -67.18
C ASN A 596 -14.57 40.10 -67.34
N PRO A 597 -15.20 39.76 -68.48
CA PRO A 597 -15.69 38.41 -68.74
C PRO A 597 -14.67 37.62 -69.59
N GLN A 598 -13.79 36.82 -68.97
CA GLN A 598 -13.21 35.64 -69.64
C GLN A 598 -12.78 34.57 -68.63
N ALA A 599 -13.70 33.67 -68.30
CA ALA A 599 -13.38 32.27 -68.02
C ALA A 599 -14.63 31.43 -68.30
N LYS A 600 -14.61 30.65 -69.40
CA LYS A 600 -15.64 29.64 -69.65
C LYS A 600 -15.36 28.44 -68.72
N PRO A 601 -16.30 28.01 -67.87
CA PRO A 601 -16.12 26.76 -67.14
C PRO A 601 -16.19 25.58 -68.11
N LYS A 602 -15.21 24.67 -68.01
CA LYS A 602 -15.16 23.42 -68.76
C LYS A 602 -16.07 22.43 -68.02
N ALA A 603 -17.20 22.06 -68.61
CA ALA A 603 -18.13 21.11 -68.02
C ALA A 603 -17.50 19.71 -67.98
N THR A 604 -17.25 19.19 -66.78
CA THR A 604 -17.03 17.76 -66.54
C THR A 604 -18.26 17.25 -65.81
N GLU A 605 -19.15 16.56 -66.53
CA GLU A 605 -20.29 15.86 -65.94
C GLU A 605 -19.78 14.76 -65.01
N THR A 606 -19.86 15.00 -63.70
CA THR A 606 -19.73 13.94 -62.71
C THR A 606 -21.06 13.86 -61.95
N LEU A 607 -21.89 12.88 -62.32
CA LEU A 607 -23.15 12.57 -61.64
C LEU A 607 -22.85 12.15 -60.19
N ILE A 608 -23.08 13.03 -59.23
CA ILE A 608 -22.94 12.74 -57.79
C ILE A 608 -24.20 12.00 -57.33
N LYS A 609 -24.08 10.69 -57.07
CA LYS A 609 -25.08 9.93 -56.29
C LYS A 609 -24.93 10.29 -54.81
N ILE A 610 -25.95 10.94 -54.25
CA ILE A 610 -26.10 11.15 -52.81
C ILE A 610 -26.44 9.79 -52.16
N PRO A 611 -25.65 9.24 -51.23
CA PRO A 611 -26.08 8.08 -50.47
C PRO A 611 -27.08 8.52 -49.40
N VAL A 612 -28.36 8.20 -49.62
CA VAL A 612 -29.40 8.33 -48.60
C VAL A 612 -29.19 7.21 -47.57
N SER A 613 -28.67 7.55 -46.39
CA SER A 613 -28.65 6.65 -45.24
C SER A 613 -30.08 6.42 -44.73
N LYS A 614 -30.67 5.27 -45.05
CA LYS A 614 -31.88 4.77 -44.38
C LYS A 614 -31.49 4.18 -43.03
N ALA A 615 -31.76 4.91 -41.95
CA ALA A 615 -31.85 4.31 -40.62
C ALA A 615 -33.17 3.53 -40.51
N PRO A 616 -33.19 2.27 -40.03
CA PRO A 616 -34.44 1.56 -39.78
C PRO A 616 -35.04 2.03 -38.45
N VAL A 617 -36.23 2.61 -38.52
CA VAL A 617 -37.13 2.79 -37.38
C VAL A 617 -37.71 1.42 -37.04
N LYS A 618 -37.35 0.84 -35.88
CA LYS A 618 -38.09 -0.29 -35.29
C LYS A 618 -39.33 0.26 -34.59
N THR A 619 -40.50 0.16 -35.22
CA THR A 619 -41.78 0.19 -34.53
C THR A 619 -42.21 -1.23 -34.21
N ASN A 620 -42.20 -1.56 -32.92
CA ASN A 620 -42.86 -2.74 -32.38
C ASN A 620 -44.38 -2.54 -32.47
N THR A 621 -45.07 -3.42 -33.19
CA THR A 621 -46.49 -3.68 -32.97
C THR A 621 -46.76 -5.16 -33.20
N SER A 622 -47.22 -5.79 -32.12
CA SER A 622 -47.71 -7.17 -32.01
C SER A 622 -49.02 -7.37 -32.76
N THR A 623 -49.14 -8.45 -33.55
CA THR A 623 -50.39 -9.25 -33.66
C THR A 623 -50.15 -10.55 -34.44
N THR A 624 -50.24 -11.66 -33.71
CA THR A 624 -50.90 -12.95 -34.01
C THR A 624 -51.20 -13.41 -35.45
N PHE A 625 -50.93 -14.70 -35.69
CA PHE A 625 -51.86 -15.80 -36.12
C PHE A 625 -51.49 -16.59 -37.41
N PHE A 626 -51.26 -17.91 -37.22
CA PHE A 626 -51.35 -19.10 -38.13
C PHE A 626 -50.48 -19.10 -39.41
N GLY A 627 -49.83 -20.17 -39.87
CA GLY A 627 -49.92 -21.62 -39.67
C GLY A 627 -49.52 -22.30 -41.01
N SER A 628 -49.09 -23.57 -41.00
CA SER A 628 -48.75 -24.45 -42.16
C SER A 628 -47.31 -24.32 -42.73
N VAL A 629 -46.36 -25.23 -42.45
CA VAL A 629 -46.13 -26.61 -42.96
C VAL A 629 -45.67 -26.69 -44.43
N ALA A 630 -44.44 -27.21 -44.62
CA ALA A 630 -43.85 -27.99 -45.74
C ALA A 630 -42.36 -27.59 -45.94
N SER A 631 -41.35 -28.34 -45.50
CA SER A 631 -40.75 -29.58 -46.06
C SER A 631 -40.08 -29.46 -47.45
N LYS A 632 -38.74 -29.53 -47.46
CA LYS A 632 -37.77 -30.05 -48.49
C LYS A 632 -36.48 -29.20 -48.43
N SER A 633 -35.32 -29.69 -47.96
CA SER A 633 -34.41 -30.71 -48.53
C SER A 633 -33.85 -30.34 -49.92
N ASN A 634 -32.58 -29.94 -49.93
CA ASN A 634 -31.50 -30.08 -50.94
C ASN A 634 -30.49 -28.96 -50.65
N GLU A 635 -29.27 -29.21 -50.16
CA GLU A 635 -28.17 -29.94 -50.82
C GLU A 635 -28.00 -29.44 -52.26
N ASP A 636 -27.08 -28.51 -52.46
CA ASP A 636 -25.96 -28.71 -53.39
C ASP A 636 -24.96 -27.54 -53.34
N ASP A 637 -23.70 -27.96 -53.38
CA ASP A 637 -22.48 -27.20 -53.60
C ASP A 637 -22.55 -26.24 -54.80
N PHE A 638 -21.78 -25.16 -54.76
CA PHE A 638 -20.65 -24.91 -55.69
C PHE A 638 -20.13 -23.47 -55.60
N TYR A 639 -18.79 -23.40 -55.46
CA TYR A 639 -17.83 -22.29 -55.62
C TYR A 639 -17.69 -21.20 -54.56
#